data_AF-A0A3D5BQH6-F1
#
_entry.id   AF-A0A3D5BQH6-F1
#
_cell.length_a   1.000
_cell.length_b   1.000
_cell.length_c   1.000
_cell.angle_alpha   90.00
_cell.angle_beta   90.00
_cell.angle_gamma   90.00
#
_symmetry.space_group_name_H-M   'P 1'
#
loop_
_entity.id
_entity.type
_entity.pdbx_description
1 polymer ?
#
loop_
_entity_poly.entity_id
_entity_poly.type
_entity_poly.pdbx_seq_one_letter_code
_entity_poly.pdbx_strand_id
1 'polypeptide(L)'
;MKNIPIRVKLIGGILTLLAVVCTGLGYIAYNRAMQAVRGQVEENITLTAKSGANLVRSRLDYHLAVMQGIANRHVVRSMDWEQQRPALENETARLKYLGMGVVSADGQAIYPDGSTANLGDRAYFKQAMAGESLFSSVIISKVTNSPVIVLATPIKGDDGKARAVLIARLDATMLSEITDGIKYGQNGYSYIIDDKGVLIAHANRQFVLDQKNFLEEGKTNPEYATLSAMFQRMVKGESGFDQYPFMGKDRFFGFAPIEGTGWSIAVGAMQDDVLAAIYQMRWMIALASLVFFAIGIGMALIISRMVLLPVRSCVHLLKDISEGEGDLTKRLPVETRDEIGQLAQYFNTFVEKLQRIISEIAGNAQTVASSATELSAVSGQTTQNVRSLSTKTSTVATAAEEMSANIASVASGMEETTANLSSVAAATEEMTSTIGEIAGNTERARGTTDSAAQQVDSFAGVLRDLGAAAQEIGKVTETIAAISSQTNLLALNATIEAARAGDAGRGFAVVANEIKELAQKTAEATKDIRERIGGIQAATGSAVSDIGQIVQVIGEVNTIVTAISAAIEEQSAVTREVAENISQATQDVQDANRRSSEMSAVSKDITRDITSVDAITGDIRGGGDQVQASAEELSRLAEQLKGLVSQFKV
;
A
#
# COMPACT_ATOMS: atom_id res chain seq x y z
N MET A 1 -14.48 31.68 46.55
CA MET A 1 -13.15 31.59 47.18
C MET A 1 -12.10 31.67 46.08
N LYS A 2 -11.31 32.75 46.12
CA LYS A 2 -10.61 33.38 44.98
C LYS A 2 -9.34 32.63 44.55
N ASN A 3 -8.94 32.84 43.30
CA ASN A 3 -7.75 32.36 42.57
C ASN A 3 -6.48 32.18 43.43
N ILE A 4 -6.34 31.03 44.09
CA ILE A 4 -5.06 30.60 44.66
C ILE A 4 -4.22 30.02 43.52
N PRO A 5 -3.02 30.55 43.21
CA PRO A 5 -2.19 30.07 42.12
C PRO A 5 -1.82 28.59 42.32
N ILE A 6 -1.72 27.83 41.23
CA ILE A 6 -1.41 26.37 41.24
C ILE A 6 -0.20 26.08 42.12
N ARG A 7 0.83 26.94 42.07
CA ARG A 7 2.01 26.89 42.96
C ARG A 7 1.65 26.77 44.45
N VAL A 8 0.73 27.59 44.94
CA VAL A 8 0.35 27.60 46.36
C VAL A 8 -0.54 26.41 46.72
N LYS A 9 -1.38 25.93 45.78
CA LYS A 9 -2.16 24.70 45.97
C LYS A 9 -1.28 23.45 46.01
N LEU A 10 -0.27 23.38 45.14
CA LEU A 10 0.63 22.24 44.99
C LEU A 10 1.63 22.17 46.16
N ILE A 11 2.23 23.30 46.55
CA ILE A 11 3.13 23.38 47.71
C ILE A 11 2.35 23.11 49.01
N GLY A 12 1.18 23.73 49.18
CA GLY A 12 0.32 23.51 50.35
C GLY A 12 -0.13 22.04 50.46
N GLY A 13 -0.62 21.44 49.37
CA GLY A 13 -1.02 20.04 49.33
C GLY A 13 0.12 19.07 49.63
N ILE A 14 1.30 19.26 49.01
CA ILE A 14 2.47 18.39 49.24
C ILE A 14 2.94 18.49 50.68
N LEU A 15 3.10 19.70 51.25
CA LEU A 15 3.59 19.85 52.62
C LEU A 15 2.63 19.29 53.66
N THR A 16 1.31 19.41 53.42
CA THR A 16 0.29 18.86 54.32
C THR A 16 0.27 17.34 54.25
N LEU A 17 0.35 16.76 53.05
CA LEU A 17 0.46 15.32 52.86
C LEU A 17 1.75 14.76 53.47
N LEU A 18 2.88 15.45 53.29
CA LEU A 18 4.19 15.03 53.79
C LEU A 18 4.25 15.06 55.32
N ALA A 19 3.60 16.05 55.96
CA ALA A 19 3.45 16.08 57.42
C ALA A 19 2.64 14.88 57.93
N VAL A 20 1.49 14.59 57.31
CA VAL A 20 0.61 13.47 57.69
C VAL A 20 1.29 12.12 57.47
N VAL A 21 2.01 11.96 56.36
CA VAL A 21 2.71 10.71 56.02
C VAL A 21 3.91 10.47 56.93
N CYS A 22 4.77 11.46 57.18
CA CYS A 22 5.94 11.28 58.05
C CYS A 22 5.53 10.99 59.50
N THR A 23 4.53 11.68 60.03
CA THR A 23 4.03 11.44 61.39
C THR A 23 3.28 10.11 61.50
N GLY A 24 2.41 9.81 60.53
CA GLY A 24 1.63 8.57 60.50
C GLY A 24 2.48 7.32 60.30
N LEU A 25 3.38 7.31 59.30
CA LEU A 25 4.28 6.18 59.06
C LEU A 25 5.31 6.03 60.18
N GLY A 26 5.85 7.13 60.71
CA GLY A 26 6.76 7.08 61.86
C GLY A 26 6.12 6.43 63.08
N TYR A 27 4.86 6.80 63.37
CA TYR A 27 4.09 6.20 64.46
C TYR A 27 3.81 4.70 64.23
N ILE A 28 3.34 4.33 63.02
CA ILE A 28 3.04 2.93 62.67
C ILE A 28 4.31 2.07 62.70
N ALA A 29 5.42 2.56 62.13
CA ALA A 29 6.68 1.84 62.08
C ALA A 29 7.25 1.60 63.49
N TYR A 30 7.24 2.63 64.33
CA TYR A 30 7.68 2.50 65.72
C TYR A 30 6.82 1.48 66.49
N ASN A 31 5.49 1.56 66.36
CA ASN A 31 4.59 0.69 67.09
C ASN A 31 4.68 -0.78 66.62
N ARG A 32 4.79 -1.01 65.31
CA ARG A 32 5.00 -2.36 64.75
C ARG A 32 6.36 -2.94 65.13
N ALA A 33 7.43 -2.15 65.05
CA ALA A 33 8.77 -2.60 65.42
C ALA A 33 8.84 -2.94 66.93
N MET A 34 8.20 -2.13 67.77
CA MET A 34 8.08 -2.40 69.21
C MET A 34 7.35 -3.71 69.50
N GLN A 35 6.19 -3.94 68.86
CA GLN A 35 5.43 -5.18 69.02
C GLN A 35 6.20 -6.41 68.51
N ALA A 36 6.85 -6.30 67.35
CA ALA A 36 7.62 -7.40 66.76
C ALA A 36 8.83 -7.78 67.63
N VAL A 37 9.61 -6.81 68.08
CA VAL A 37 10.76 -7.08 68.96
C VAL A 37 10.31 -7.63 70.30
N ARG A 38 9.22 -7.12 70.88
CA ARG A 38 8.67 -7.67 72.13
C ARG A 38 8.23 -9.13 71.97
N GLY A 39 7.51 -9.46 70.90
CA GLY A 39 7.11 -10.85 70.62
C GLY A 39 8.32 -11.77 70.41
N GLN A 40 9.34 -11.29 69.71
CA GLN A 40 10.58 -12.04 69.52
C GLN A 40 11.33 -12.28 70.84
N VAL A 41 11.36 -11.28 71.73
CA VAL A 41 11.95 -11.40 73.06
C VAL A 41 11.20 -12.42 73.90
N GLU A 42 9.86 -12.37 73.90
CA GLU A 42 9.01 -13.32 74.62
C GLU A 42 9.26 -14.76 74.21
N GLU A 43 9.29 -15.03 72.90
CA GLU A 43 9.56 -16.37 72.36
C GLU A 43 10.97 -16.84 72.70
N ASN A 44 11.99 -16.02 72.39
CA ASN A 44 13.39 -16.43 72.53
C ASN A 44 13.84 -16.57 73.98
N ILE A 45 13.39 -15.70 74.89
CA ILE A 45 13.71 -15.82 76.31
C ILE A 45 13.11 -17.12 76.87
N THR A 46 11.87 -17.45 76.49
CA THR A 46 11.22 -18.70 76.91
C THR A 46 11.93 -19.93 76.35
N LEU A 47 12.35 -19.90 75.07
CA LEU A 47 13.16 -20.96 74.46
C LEU A 47 14.54 -21.09 75.12
N THR A 48 15.15 -19.98 75.51
CA THR A 48 16.43 -19.96 76.23
C THR A 48 16.27 -20.57 77.62
N ALA A 49 15.18 -20.28 78.32
CA ALA A 49 14.86 -20.90 79.60
C ALA A 49 14.66 -22.42 79.47
N LYS A 50 13.92 -22.89 78.45
CA LYS A 50 13.77 -24.33 78.16
C LYS A 50 15.09 -25.00 77.84
N SER A 51 15.92 -24.36 77.01
CA SER A 51 17.25 -24.87 76.64
C SER A 51 18.18 -24.91 77.85
N GLY A 52 18.13 -23.88 78.70
CA GLY A 52 18.85 -23.80 79.96
C GLY A 52 18.42 -24.89 80.94
N ALA A 53 17.10 -25.15 81.04
CA ALA A 53 16.57 -26.22 81.86
C ALA A 53 17.09 -27.60 81.41
N ASN A 54 17.08 -27.85 80.10
CA ASN A 54 17.63 -29.06 79.50
C ASN A 54 19.14 -29.20 79.72
N LEU A 55 19.90 -28.10 79.66
CA LEU A 55 21.34 -28.10 79.92
C LEU A 55 21.63 -28.45 81.39
N VAL A 56 20.93 -27.82 82.33
CA VAL A 56 21.06 -28.14 83.76
C VAL A 56 20.67 -29.60 84.00
N ARG A 57 19.56 -30.05 83.42
CA ARG A 57 19.10 -31.43 83.54
C ARG A 57 20.14 -32.42 83.02
N SER A 58 20.65 -32.21 81.81
CA SER A 58 21.69 -33.04 81.19
C SER A 58 22.96 -33.10 82.05
N ARG A 59 23.35 -31.98 82.66
CA ARG A 59 24.49 -31.95 83.58
C ARG A 59 24.25 -32.76 84.85
N LEU A 60 23.06 -32.65 85.45
CA LEU A 60 22.67 -33.45 86.61
C LEU A 60 22.61 -34.95 86.25
N ASP A 61 22.06 -35.29 85.09
CA ASP A 61 21.98 -36.66 84.58
C ASP A 61 23.35 -37.28 84.36
N TYR A 62 24.32 -36.52 83.84
CA TYR A 62 25.70 -36.97 83.73
C TYR A 62 26.25 -37.39 85.08
N HIS A 63 26.06 -36.57 86.12
CA HIS A 63 26.54 -36.88 87.46
C HIS A 63 25.82 -38.07 88.10
N LEU A 64 24.50 -38.19 87.91
CA LEU A 64 23.73 -39.34 88.37
C LEU A 64 24.17 -40.63 87.67
N ALA A 65 24.36 -40.62 86.35
CA ALA A 65 24.81 -41.77 85.59
C ALA A 65 26.22 -42.22 86.00
N VAL A 66 27.12 -41.27 86.24
CA VAL A 66 28.47 -41.56 86.75
C VAL A 66 28.40 -42.20 88.14
N MET A 67 27.56 -41.67 89.04
CA MET A 67 27.35 -42.23 90.38
C MET A 67 26.77 -43.63 90.35
N GLN A 68 25.78 -43.90 89.49
CA GLN A 68 25.23 -45.23 89.23
C GLN A 68 26.30 -46.19 88.71
N GLY A 69 27.12 -45.73 87.77
CA GLY A 69 28.25 -46.49 87.24
C GLY A 69 29.24 -46.89 88.34
N ILE A 70 29.61 -45.96 89.23
CA ILE A 70 30.52 -46.22 90.35
C ILE A 70 29.88 -47.18 91.36
N ALA A 71 28.63 -46.92 91.76
CA ALA A 71 27.89 -47.75 92.70
C ALA A 71 27.72 -49.20 92.19
N ASN A 72 27.70 -49.41 90.88
CA ASN A 72 27.57 -50.74 90.28
C ASN A 72 28.91 -51.48 90.08
N ARG A 73 30.07 -50.84 90.32
CA ARG A 73 31.36 -51.54 90.21
C ARG A 73 31.49 -52.58 91.31
N HIS A 74 32.05 -53.74 90.99
CA HIS A 74 32.24 -54.84 91.95
C HIS A 74 32.93 -54.39 93.24
N VAL A 75 33.98 -53.56 93.13
CA VAL A 75 34.71 -53.02 94.28
C VAL A 75 33.80 -52.22 95.23
N VAL A 76 32.84 -51.45 94.70
CA VAL A 76 31.87 -50.69 95.50
C VAL A 76 30.71 -51.56 95.98
N ARG A 77 30.25 -52.53 95.19
CA ARG A 77 29.16 -53.44 95.58
C ARG A 77 29.54 -54.47 96.65
N SER A 78 30.82 -54.85 96.71
CA SER A 78 31.34 -55.84 97.66
C SER A 78 31.16 -55.43 99.13
N MET A 79 30.99 -54.13 99.40
CA MET A 79 30.92 -53.56 100.75
C MET A 79 32.17 -53.84 101.62
N ASP A 80 33.30 -54.20 101.00
CA ASP A 80 34.60 -54.31 101.67
C ASP A 80 35.29 -52.94 101.70
N TRP A 81 35.34 -52.33 102.89
CA TRP A 81 35.85 -50.96 103.05
C TRP A 81 37.33 -50.81 102.66
N GLU A 82 38.17 -51.82 102.90
CA GLU A 82 39.60 -51.76 102.54
C GLU A 82 39.80 -51.64 101.02
N GLN A 83 38.89 -52.20 100.23
CA GLN A 83 38.90 -52.10 98.78
C GLN A 83 38.12 -50.89 98.26
N GLN A 84 37.00 -50.53 98.91
CA GLN A 84 36.18 -49.38 98.54
C GLN A 84 36.92 -48.05 98.73
N ARG A 85 37.62 -47.88 99.86
CA ARG A 85 38.29 -46.63 100.24
C ARG A 85 39.19 -46.06 99.13
N PRO A 86 40.20 -46.79 98.59
CA PRO A 86 41.06 -46.25 97.54
C PRO A 86 40.32 -46.02 96.22
N ALA A 87 39.29 -46.81 95.91
CA ALA A 87 38.48 -46.61 94.71
C ALA A 87 37.65 -45.31 94.79
N LEU A 88 37.05 -45.05 95.95
CA LEU A 88 36.27 -43.84 96.20
C LEU A 88 37.17 -42.60 96.27
N GLU A 89 38.36 -42.70 96.85
CA GLU A 89 39.34 -41.60 96.87
C GLU A 89 39.78 -41.20 95.46
N ASN A 90 40.13 -42.19 94.62
CA ASN A 90 40.49 -41.96 93.22
C ASN A 90 39.33 -41.36 92.41
N GLU A 91 38.11 -41.87 92.57
CA GLU A 91 36.94 -41.34 91.86
C GLU A 91 36.56 -39.93 92.34
N THR A 92 36.67 -39.65 93.64
CA THR A 92 36.47 -38.31 94.20
C THR A 92 37.42 -37.30 93.55
N ALA A 93 38.71 -37.63 93.47
CA ALA A 93 39.72 -36.76 92.84
C ALA A 93 39.51 -36.63 91.33
N ARG A 94 39.24 -37.74 90.62
CA ARG A 94 39.04 -37.77 89.16
C ARG A 94 37.86 -36.90 88.72
N LEU A 95 36.75 -37.00 89.44
CA LEU A 95 35.51 -36.28 89.13
C LEU A 95 35.44 -34.90 89.78
N LYS A 96 36.43 -34.57 90.62
CA LYS A 96 36.51 -33.33 91.40
C LYS A 96 35.27 -33.12 92.28
N TYR A 97 34.78 -34.19 92.90
CA TYR A 97 33.71 -34.09 93.90
C TYR A 97 34.30 -33.61 95.23
N LEU A 98 33.50 -32.91 96.04
CA LEU A 98 33.92 -32.43 97.37
C LEU A 98 34.15 -33.59 98.35
N GLY A 99 33.57 -34.75 98.07
CA GLY A 99 33.82 -35.98 98.82
C GLY A 99 32.82 -37.06 98.46
N MET A 100 33.28 -38.30 98.38
CA MET A 100 32.41 -39.48 98.25
C MET A 100 32.47 -40.32 99.53
N GLY A 101 31.36 -40.96 99.87
CA GLY A 101 31.26 -41.81 101.04
C GLY A 101 30.23 -42.91 100.84
N VAL A 102 30.29 -43.91 101.70
CA VAL A 102 29.29 -44.99 101.74
C VAL A 102 28.50 -44.83 103.02
N VAL A 103 27.18 -44.85 102.90
CA VAL A 103 26.25 -44.82 104.04
C VAL A 103 25.67 -46.21 104.21
N SER A 104 25.96 -46.86 105.32
CA SER A 104 25.38 -48.17 105.64
C SER A 104 23.88 -48.07 105.89
N ALA A 105 23.19 -49.22 105.89
CA ALA A 105 21.73 -49.28 106.04
C ALA A 105 21.21 -48.67 107.36
N ASP A 106 22.04 -48.62 108.40
CA ASP A 106 21.76 -47.97 109.68
C ASP A 106 21.88 -46.43 109.64
N GLY A 107 22.29 -45.86 108.49
CA GLY A 107 22.40 -44.43 108.27
C GLY A 107 23.77 -43.85 108.61
N GLN A 108 24.75 -44.66 109.01
CA GLN A 108 26.10 -44.20 109.33
C GLN A 108 26.93 -44.06 108.03
N ALA A 109 27.39 -42.84 107.74
CA ALA A 109 28.28 -42.54 106.61
C ALA A 109 29.74 -42.69 107.02
N ILE A 110 30.55 -43.30 106.15
CA ILE A 110 32.01 -43.37 106.25
C ILE A 110 32.65 -42.78 104.98
N TYR A 111 33.69 -41.97 105.15
CA TYR A 111 34.43 -41.29 104.08
C TYR A 111 35.90 -41.76 104.03
N PRO A 112 36.59 -41.66 102.87
CA PRO A 112 37.97 -42.10 102.74
C PRO A 112 38.98 -41.43 103.67
N ASP A 113 38.69 -40.22 104.13
CA ASP A 113 39.48 -39.48 105.12
C ASP A 113 39.31 -39.98 106.58
N GLY A 114 38.48 -41.01 106.78
CA GLY A 114 38.18 -41.61 108.08
C GLY A 114 37.09 -40.86 108.87
N SER A 115 36.58 -39.74 108.36
CA SER A 115 35.46 -39.05 109.00
C SER A 115 34.16 -39.85 108.86
N THR A 116 33.24 -39.65 109.81
CA THR A 116 31.93 -40.28 109.79
C THR A 116 30.81 -39.27 110.07
N ALA A 117 29.61 -39.54 109.57
CA ALA A 117 28.44 -38.70 109.79
C ALA A 117 27.14 -39.52 109.82
N ASN A 118 26.19 -39.17 110.69
CA ASN A 118 24.87 -39.81 110.66
C ASN A 118 23.96 -39.08 109.65
N LEU A 119 23.55 -39.81 108.61
CA LEU A 119 22.70 -39.32 107.52
C LEU A 119 21.36 -40.09 107.41
N GLY A 120 21.06 -40.98 108.35
CA GLY A 120 19.87 -41.85 108.30
C GLY A 120 18.53 -41.10 108.23
N ASP A 121 18.46 -39.92 108.83
CA ASP A 121 17.25 -39.09 108.84
C ASP A 121 17.04 -38.28 107.55
N ARG A 122 18.04 -38.21 106.68
CA ARG A 122 17.99 -37.37 105.48
C ARG A 122 17.06 -37.97 104.42
N ALA A 123 16.20 -37.13 103.85
CA ALA A 123 15.22 -37.56 102.83
C ALA A 123 15.88 -38.25 101.62
N TYR A 124 17.01 -37.70 101.14
CA TYR A 124 17.75 -38.29 100.02
C TYR A 124 18.30 -39.68 100.31
N PHE A 125 18.68 -39.97 101.57
CA PHE A 125 19.17 -41.28 101.96
C PHE A 125 18.03 -42.31 101.98
N LYS A 126 16.87 -41.94 102.55
CA LYS A 126 15.68 -42.80 102.58
C LYS A 126 15.18 -43.15 101.17
N GLN A 127 15.13 -42.17 100.28
CA GLN A 127 14.75 -42.39 98.88
C GLN A 127 15.80 -43.22 98.13
N ALA A 128 17.10 -42.99 98.39
CA ALA A 128 18.14 -43.82 97.80
C ALA A 128 18.11 -45.28 98.30
N MET A 129 17.85 -45.52 99.60
CA MET A 129 17.63 -46.87 100.13
C MET A 129 16.36 -47.53 99.57
N ALA A 130 15.37 -46.75 99.12
CA ALA A 130 14.21 -47.26 98.39
C ALA A 130 14.54 -47.65 96.92
N GLY A 131 15.75 -47.36 96.45
CA GLY A 131 16.26 -47.82 95.16
C GLY A 131 16.42 -46.73 94.09
N GLU A 132 16.17 -45.48 94.43
CA GLU A 132 16.22 -44.34 93.51
C GLU A 132 17.58 -43.63 93.54
N SER A 133 18.09 -43.21 92.38
CA SER A 133 19.24 -42.30 92.32
C SER A 133 18.72 -40.88 92.20
N LEU A 134 19.09 -40.01 93.14
CA LEU A 134 18.64 -38.63 93.15
C LEU A 134 19.69 -37.67 93.68
N PHE A 135 19.44 -36.39 93.48
CA PHE A 135 20.14 -35.30 94.15
C PHE A 135 19.29 -34.82 95.32
N SER A 136 19.94 -34.38 96.40
CA SER A 136 19.27 -33.59 97.44
C SER A 136 18.86 -32.23 96.90
N SER A 137 17.97 -31.54 97.62
CA SER A 137 17.89 -30.09 97.52
C SER A 137 19.26 -29.47 97.80
N VAL A 138 19.51 -28.27 97.30
CA VAL A 138 20.73 -27.52 97.65
C VAL A 138 20.69 -27.23 99.15
N ILE A 139 21.74 -27.61 99.86
CA ILE A 139 21.90 -27.36 101.29
C ILE A 139 23.19 -26.58 101.53
N ILE A 140 23.20 -25.68 102.51
CA ILE A 140 24.43 -25.01 102.92
C ILE A 140 25.19 -25.92 103.88
N SER A 141 26.41 -26.29 103.49
CA SER A 141 27.30 -27.10 104.32
C SER A 141 27.70 -26.30 105.56
N LYS A 142 27.40 -26.83 106.75
CA LYS A 142 27.80 -26.21 108.02
C LYS A 142 29.32 -26.16 108.23
N VAL A 143 30.07 -26.97 107.48
CA VAL A 143 31.53 -27.10 107.60
C VAL A 143 32.24 -26.09 106.69
N THR A 144 31.80 -25.99 105.45
CA THR A 144 32.46 -25.19 104.41
C THR A 144 31.76 -23.86 104.12
N ASN A 145 30.57 -23.64 104.72
CA ASN A 145 29.67 -22.53 104.44
C ASN A 145 29.43 -22.31 102.93
N SER A 146 29.40 -23.40 102.17
CA SER A 146 29.20 -23.41 100.73
C SER A 146 27.94 -24.22 100.37
N PRO A 147 27.23 -23.86 99.29
CA PRO A 147 26.07 -24.60 98.85
C PRO A 147 26.53 -25.93 98.23
N VAL A 148 25.94 -27.04 98.67
CA VAL A 148 26.30 -28.38 98.22
C VAL A 148 25.05 -29.17 97.80
N ILE A 149 25.22 -30.01 96.79
CA ILE A 149 24.23 -31.00 96.35
C ILE A 149 24.78 -32.36 96.73
N VAL A 150 23.97 -33.17 97.42
CA VAL A 150 24.32 -34.55 97.71
C VAL A 150 23.68 -35.43 96.64
N LEU A 151 24.49 -36.08 95.82
CA LEU A 151 24.04 -37.19 95.00
C LEU A 151 23.97 -38.42 95.88
N ALA A 152 22.82 -39.09 95.88
CA ALA A 152 22.59 -40.32 96.61
C ALA A 152 22.20 -41.40 95.60
N THR A 153 22.91 -42.52 95.62
CA THR A 153 22.66 -43.65 94.72
C THR A 153 22.78 -44.96 95.48
N PRO A 154 21.79 -45.86 95.40
CA PRO A 154 21.85 -47.15 96.09
C PRO A 154 23.00 -48.02 95.59
N ILE A 155 23.71 -48.62 96.54
CA ILE A 155 24.57 -49.77 96.31
C ILE A 155 23.69 -51.01 96.48
N LYS A 156 23.36 -51.66 95.36
CA LYS A 156 22.46 -52.82 95.33
C LYS A 156 23.25 -54.12 95.50
N GLY A 157 22.74 -55.02 96.35
CA GLY A 157 23.21 -56.40 96.43
C GLY A 157 22.80 -57.22 95.21
N ASP A 158 23.25 -58.47 95.11
CA ASP A 158 22.89 -59.36 94.00
C ASP A 158 21.38 -59.68 93.94
N ASP A 159 20.67 -59.49 95.06
CA ASP A 159 19.22 -59.59 95.19
C ASP A 159 18.46 -58.34 94.70
N GLY A 160 19.18 -57.32 94.18
CA GLY A 160 18.62 -56.09 93.63
C GLY A 160 18.15 -55.07 94.68
N LYS A 161 18.16 -55.43 95.97
CA LYS A 161 17.82 -54.54 97.09
C LYS A 161 19.02 -53.66 97.48
N ALA A 162 18.75 -52.41 97.87
CA ALA A 162 19.78 -51.50 98.35
C ALA A 162 20.30 -51.96 99.73
N ARG A 163 21.62 -52.14 99.85
CA ARG A 163 22.29 -52.53 101.11
C ARG A 163 22.99 -51.35 101.79
N ALA A 164 23.35 -50.36 101.00
CA ALA A 164 23.98 -49.12 101.42
C ALA A 164 23.71 -48.05 100.35
N VAL A 165 24.07 -46.81 100.63
CA VAL A 165 23.96 -45.70 99.67
C VAL A 165 25.35 -45.14 99.41
N LEU A 166 25.73 -45.08 98.14
CA LEU A 166 26.86 -44.28 97.71
C LEU A 166 26.41 -42.82 97.67
N ILE A 167 27.10 -41.99 98.43
CA ILE A 167 26.88 -40.54 98.41
C ILE A 167 28.08 -39.83 97.81
N ALA A 168 27.80 -38.76 97.09
CA ALA A 168 28.81 -37.80 96.65
C ALA A 168 28.33 -36.39 96.92
N ARG A 169 29.22 -35.58 97.47
CA ARG A 169 28.99 -34.15 97.66
C ARG A 169 29.53 -33.41 96.44
N LEU A 170 28.64 -32.73 95.74
CA LEU A 170 28.96 -31.84 94.65
C LEU A 170 28.89 -30.40 95.14
N ASP A 171 29.75 -29.57 94.60
CA ASP A 171 29.66 -28.14 94.80
C ASP A 171 28.46 -27.61 94.00
N ALA A 172 27.46 -27.08 94.72
CA ALA A 172 26.25 -26.57 94.08
C ALA A 172 26.49 -25.22 93.38
N THR A 173 27.63 -24.58 93.61
CA THR A 173 28.02 -23.38 92.83
C THR A 173 28.08 -23.68 91.33
N MET A 174 28.27 -24.94 90.93
CA MET A 174 28.17 -25.38 89.54
C MET A 174 26.83 -24.96 88.90
N LEU A 175 25.72 -24.96 89.64
CA LEU A 175 24.42 -24.53 89.10
C LEU A 175 24.44 -23.03 88.81
N SER A 176 25.08 -22.26 89.69
CA SER A 176 25.24 -20.82 89.51
C SER A 176 26.21 -20.48 88.38
N GLU A 177 27.28 -21.26 88.20
CA GLU A 177 28.19 -21.17 87.06
C GLU A 177 27.50 -21.48 85.73
N ILE A 178 26.61 -22.48 85.71
CA ILE A 178 25.79 -22.80 84.53
C ILE A 178 24.86 -21.62 84.22
N THR A 179 24.16 -21.07 85.22
CA THR A 179 23.28 -19.90 85.02
C THR A 179 24.04 -18.65 84.59
N ASP A 180 25.29 -18.45 85.02
CA ASP A 180 26.09 -17.32 84.55
C ASP A 180 26.39 -17.36 83.05
N GLY A 181 26.43 -18.57 82.47
CA GLY A 181 26.56 -18.80 81.03
C GLY A 181 25.23 -18.70 80.27
N ILE A 182 24.09 -18.74 80.96
CA ILE A 182 22.75 -18.64 80.37
C ILE A 182 22.23 -17.21 80.57
N LYS A 183 22.39 -16.39 79.54
CA LYS A 183 21.98 -14.98 79.53
C LYS A 183 21.19 -14.66 78.28
N TYR A 184 20.30 -13.67 78.40
CA TYR A 184 19.59 -13.10 77.27
C TYR A 184 19.72 -11.57 77.30
N GLY A 185 20.23 -10.99 76.21
CA GLY A 185 20.70 -9.59 76.20
C GLY A 185 22.09 -9.44 76.83
N GLN A 186 22.59 -8.21 76.87
CA GLN A 186 23.91 -7.86 77.43
C GLN A 186 23.91 -7.94 78.96
N ASN A 187 22.84 -7.47 79.59
CA ASN A 187 22.70 -7.35 81.04
C ASN A 187 21.71 -8.37 81.63
N GLY A 188 21.39 -9.41 80.86
CA GLY A 188 20.55 -10.49 81.31
C GLY A 188 21.24 -11.37 82.35
N TYR A 189 20.43 -12.07 83.13
CA TYR A 189 20.89 -13.03 84.13
C TYR A 189 19.86 -14.14 84.27
N SER A 190 20.30 -15.31 84.71
CA SER A 190 19.40 -16.41 85.03
C SER A 190 19.59 -16.86 86.47
N TYR A 191 18.61 -17.58 86.95
CA TYR A 191 18.60 -18.18 88.28
C TYR A 191 17.72 -19.43 88.29
N ILE A 192 17.95 -20.28 89.29
CA ILE A 192 17.17 -21.49 89.50
C ILE A 192 16.56 -21.41 90.89
N ILE A 193 15.30 -21.80 90.98
CA ILE A 193 14.59 -22.00 92.24
C ILE A 193 14.28 -23.48 92.46
N ASP A 194 14.19 -23.90 93.72
CA ASP A 194 13.71 -25.22 94.09
C ASP A 194 12.17 -25.32 94.14
N ASP A 195 11.68 -26.49 94.54
CA ASP A 195 10.26 -26.84 94.68
C ASP A 195 9.52 -26.03 95.77
N LYS A 196 10.23 -25.19 96.52
CA LYS A 196 9.68 -24.30 97.56
C LYS A 196 9.86 -22.82 97.22
N GLY A 197 10.45 -22.51 96.06
CA GLY A 197 10.73 -21.15 95.62
C GLY A 197 12.01 -20.55 96.21
N VAL A 198 12.89 -21.37 96.81
CA VAL A 198 14.19 -20.93 97.31
C VAL A 198 15.17 -20.83 96.15
N LEU A 199 15.94 -19.74 96.09
CA LEU A 199 17.00 -19.58 95.10
C LEU A 199 18.16 -20.54 95.38
N ILE A 200 18.41 -21.42 94.42
CA ILE A 200 19.48 -22.42 94.49
C ILE A 200 20.62 -22.13 93.50
N ALA A 201 20.38 -21.25 92.54
CA ALA A 201 21.42 -20.69 91.67
C ALA A 201 21.05 -19.25 91.32
N HIS A 202 22.00 -18.30 91.41
CA HIS A 202 21.76 -16.91 91.07
C HIS A 202 23.10 -16.18 90.86
N ALA A 203 23.15 -15.17 89.97
CA ALA A 203 24.35 -14.34 89.74
C ALA A 203 24.91 -13.74 91.04
N ASN A 204 24.03 -13.19 91.88
CA ASN A 204 24.35 -12.85 93.27
C ASN A 204 24.40 -14.13 94.14
N ARG A 205 25.61 -14.60 94.46
CA ARG A 205 25.84 -15.80 95.27
C ARG A 205 25.34 -15.67 96.71
N GLN A 206 25.28 -14.45 97.24
CA GLN A 206 24.76 -14.24 98.59
C GLN A 206 23.28 -14.63 98.69
N PHE A 207 22.49 -14.47 97.63
CA PHE A 207 21.10 -14.92 97.62
C PHE A 207 20.95 -16.43 97.73
N VAL A 208 21.92 -17.19 97.21
CA VAL A 208 21.94 -18.65 97.33
C VAL A 208 22.36 -19.06 98.74
N LEU A 209 23.39 -18.40 99.30
CA LEU A 209 23.87 -18.65 100.67
C LEU A 209 22.80 -18.31 101.72
N ASP A 210 22.10 -17.20 101.54
CA ASP A 210 21.00 -16.75 102.40
C ASP A 210 19.71 -17.56 102.20
N GLN A 211 19.69 -18.49 101.23
CA GLN A 211 18.52 -19.27 100.82
C GLN A 211 17.30 -18.38 100.58
N LYS A 212 17.50 -17.29 99.83
CA LYS A 212 16.47 -16.28 99.57
C LYS A 212 15.24 -16.88 98.90
N ASN A 213 14.06 -16.52 99.39
CA ASN A 213 12.77 -17.02 98.90
C ASN A 213 11.81 -15.86 98.61
N PHE A 214 11.79 -15.43 97.35
CA PHE A 214 10.92 -14.32 96.91
C PHE A 214 9.44 -14.72 96.83
N LEU A 215 9.11 -16.02 96.85
CA LEU A 215 7.73 -16.49 96.92
C LEU A 215 7.10 -16.11 98.27
N GLU A 216 7.82 -16.32 99.38
CA GLU A 216 7.36 -15.95 100.72
C GLU A 216 7.46 -14.44 100.98
N GLU A 217 8.57 -13.79 100.60
CA GLU A 217 8.74 -12.35 100.81
C GLU A 217 7.66 -11.52 100.10
N GLY A 218 7.20 -11.96 98.92
CA GLY A 218 6.13 -11.29 98.18
C GLY A 218 4.73 -11.40 98.79
N LYS A 219 4.51 -12.26 99.80
CA LYS A 219 3.26 -12.24 100.60
C LYS A 219 3.19 -11.03 101.53
N THR A 220 4.36 -10.52 101.94
CA THR A 220 4.49 -9.42 102.90
C THR A 220 4.94 -8.10 102.27
N ASN A 221 5.67 -8.14 101.15
CA ASN A 221 6.18 -6.96 100.45
C ASN A 221 5.51 -6.80 99.06
N PRO A 222 4.73 -5.72 98.83
CA PRO A 222 4.10 -5.45 97.54
C PRO A 222 5.09 -5.35 96.37
N GLU A 223 6.34 -4.94 96.61
CA GLU A 223 7.37 -4.83 95.56
C GLU A 223 7.68 -6.20 94.92
N TYR A 224 7.55 -7.29 95.67
CA TYR A 224 7.82 -8.64 95.20
C TYR A 224 6.55 -9.41 94.81
N ALA A 225 5.37 -8.79 94.83
CA ALA A 225 4.10 -9.47 94.55
C ALA A 225 4.07 -10.10 93.14
N THR A 226 4.49 -9.36 92.11
CA THR A 226 4.51 -9.86 90.73
C THR A 226 5.59 -10.92 90.51
N LEU A 227 6.75 -10.78 91.17
CA LEU A 227 7.81 -11.80 91.15
C LEU A 227 7.37 -13.08 91.87
N SER A 228 6.68 -12.94 93.00
CA SER A 228 6.11 -14.05 93.77
C SER A 228 5.06 -14.81 92.96
N ALA A 229 4.21 -14.11 92.20
CA ALA A 229 3.26 -14.75 91.28
C ALA A 229 3.97 -15.58 90.19
N MET A 230 5.07 -15.07 89.62
CA MET A 230 5.90 -15.84 88.68
C MET A 230 6.55 -17.04 89.35
N PHE A 231 7.12 -16.88 90.55
CA PHE A 231 7.71 -17.99 91.33
C PHE A 231 6.66 -19.06 91.65
N GLN A 232 5.41 -18.68 91.91
CA GLN A 232 4.33 -19.62 92.16
C GLN A 232 4.04 -20.50 90.93
N ARG A 233 4.12 -19.92 89.73
CA ARG A 233 3.99 -20.66 88.46
C ARG A 233 5.20 -21.55 88.20
N MET A 234 6.40 -21.06 88.49
CA MET A 234 7.64 -21.82 88.38
C MET A 234 7.65 -23.04 89.30
N VAL A 235 7.18 -22.92 90.55
CA VAL A 235 7.09 -24.06 91.49
C VAL A 235 6.04 -25.09 91.05
N LYS A 236 4.97 -24.65 90.36
CA LYS A 236 3.99 -25.56 89.74
C LYS A 236 4.51 -26.28 88.49
N GLY A 237 5.71 -25.94 88.03
CA GLY A 237 6.32 -26.52 86.84
C GLY A 237 5.79 -25.95 85.53
N GLU A 238 5.24 -24.74 85.53
CA GLU A 238 4.80 -24.07 84.30
C GLU A 238 6.00 -23.54 83.50
N SER A 239 5.82 -23.41 82.19
CA SER A 239 6.69 -22.57 81.35
C SER A 239 5.93 -21.32 80.94
N GLY A 240 6.60 -20.17 80.88
CA GLY A 240 5.93 -18.94 80.49
C GLY A 240 6.86 -17.77 80.40
N PHE A 241 6.25 -16.64 80.03
CA PHE A 241 6.86 -15.33 79.99
C PHE A 241 6.09 -14.42 80.93
N ASP A 242 6.82 -13.59 81.68
CA ASP A 242 6.25 -12.53 82.50
C ASP A 242 7.09 -11.26 82.37
N GLN A 243 6.42 -10.12 82.55
CA GLN A 243 7.05 -8.82 82.66
C GLN A 243 6.73 -8.24 84.03
N TYR A 244 7.75 -7.81 84.75
CA TYR A 244 7.54 -7.10 86.00
C TYR A 244 8.65 -6.08 86.28
N PRO A 245 8.29 -4.98 86.96
CA PRO A 245 9.26 -4.05 87.49
C PRO A 245 9.95 -4.68 88.71
N PHE A 246 11.28 -4.65 88.74
CA PHE A 246 12.07 -5.08 89.89
C PHE A 246 13.20 -4.11 90.18
N MET A 247 13.19 -3.54 91.40
CA MET A 247 14.09 -2.47 91.84
C MET A 247 14.08 -1.27 90.87
N GLY A 248 12.88 -0.82 90.49
CA GLY A 248 12.68 0.38 89.66
C GLY A 248 12.98 0.23 88.17
N LYS A 249 13.22 -0.98 87.67
CA LYS A 249 13.42 -1.25 86.23
C LYS A 249 12.53 -2.38 85.75
N ASP A 250 11.92 -2.20 84.58
CA ASP A 250 11.15 -3.24 83.92
C ASP A 250 12.05 -4.32 83.34
N ARG A 251 11.64 -5.57 83.57
CA ARG A 251 12.39 -6.75 83.14
C ARG A 251 11.47 -7.74 82.48
N PHE A 252 12.03 -8.48 81.53
CA PHE A 252 11.39 -9.60 80.87
C PHE A 252 11.99 -10.89 81.41
N PHE A 253 11.13 -11.84 81.78
CA PHE A 253 11.54 -13.15 82.24
C PHE A 253 10.81 -14.24 81.49
N GLY A 254 11.56 -15.27 81.12
CA GLY A 254 11.00 -16.54 80.70
C GLY A 254 11.49 -17.61 81.64
N PHE A 255 10.62 -18.55 81.94
CA PHE A 255 10.92 -19.62 82.87
C PHE A 255 10.43 -20.96 82.35
N ALA A 256 11.09 -22.01 82.80
CA ALA A 256 10.78 -23.38 82.44
C ALA A 256 11.17 -24.35 83.58
N PRO A 257 10.43 -25.46 83.75
CA PRO A 257 10.78 -26.49 84.71
C PRO A 257 12.01 -27.27 84.27
N ILE A 258 12.81 -27.70 85.25
CA ILE A 258 13.87 -28.69 85.09
C ILE A 258 13.23 -30.05 85.39
N GLU A 259 13.05 -30.86 84.36
CA GLU A 259 12.28 -32.10 84.46
C GLU A 259 12.85 -33.06 85.52
N GLY A 260 11.96 -33.65 86.32
CA GLY A 260 12.32 -34.66 87.32
C GLY A 260 13.08 -34.13 88.55
N THR A 261 13.12 -32.81 88.77
CA THR A 261 13.78 -32.21 89.97
C THR A 261 12.86 -31.38 90.85
N GLY A 262 11.72 -30.93 90.31
CA GLY A 262 10.86 -29.93 90.96
C GLY A 262 11.44 -28.51 90.94
N TRP A 263 12.59 -28.31 90.30
CA TRP A 263 13.24 -27.01 90.17
C TRP A 263 12.83 -26.33 88.87
N SER A 264 12.95 -25.02 88.83
CA SER A 264 12.67 -24.22 87.63
C SER A 264 13.76 -23.19 87.42
N ILE A 265 14.15 -23.00 86.16
CA ILE A 265 15.08 -21.95 85.76
C ILE A 265 14.29 -20.76 85.21
N ALA A 266 14.71 -19.55 85.56
CA ALA A 266 14.27 -18.32 84.95
C ALA A 266 15.44 -17.62 84.27
N VAL A 267 15.20 -17.09 83.08
CA VAL A 267 16.14 -16.28 82.30
C VAL A 267 15.55 -14.90 82.15
N GLY A 268 16.27 -13.89 82.62
CA GLY A 268 15.86 -12.50 82.64
C GLY A 268 16.65 -11.63 81.68
N ALA A 269 15.99 -10.59 81.18
CA ALA A 269 16.60 -9.51 80.41
C ALA A 269 16.06 -8.16 80.85
N MET A 270 16.91 -7.12 80.79
CA MET A 270 16.49 -5.74 81.05
C MET A 270 15.73 -5.22 79.84
N GLN A 271 14.55 -4.63 80.04
CA GLN A 271 13.73 -4.10 78.95
C GLN A 271 14.51 -3.04 78.13
N ASP A 272 15.24 -2.15 78.81
CA ASP A 272 16.04 -1.11 78.16
C ASP A 272 17.16 -1.66 77.26
N ASP A 273 17.70 -2.83 77.60
CA ASP A 273 18.80 -3.47 76.87
C ASP A 273 18.29 -4.10 75.58
N VAL A 274 17.22 -4.91 75.68
CA VAL A 274 16.65 -5.59 74.51
C VAL A 274 15.85 -4.66 73.61
N LEU A 275 15.36 -3.53 74.13
CA LEU A 275 14.67 -2.49 73.36
C LEU A 275 15.56 -1.30 73.00
N ALA A 276 16.86 -1.31 73.36
CA ALA A 276 17.79 -0.20 73.09
C ALA A 276 17.77 0.22 71.61
N ALA A 277 17.75 -0.75 70.70
CA ALA A 277 17.67 -0.53 69.26
C ALA A 277 16.38 0.22 68.85
N ILE A 278 15.24 -0.06 69.49
CA ILE A 278 13.96 0.62 69.23
C ILE A 278 13.99 2.06 69.75
N TYR A 279 14.61 2.31 70.91
CA TYR A 279 14.77 3.66 71.43
C TYR A 279 15.70 4.53 70.58
N GLN A 280 16.78 3.96 70.04
CA GLN A 280 17.62 4.64 69.05
C GLN A 280 16.86 4.87 67.74
N MET A 281 16.07 3.90 67.29
CA MET A 281 15.24 4.01 66.10
C MET A 281 14.24 5.16 66.19
N ARG A 282 13.68 5.45 67.38
CA ARG A 282 12.80 6.62 67.59
C ARG A 282 13.47 7.95 67.21
N TRP A 283 14.70 8.17 67.67
CA TRP A 283 15.43 9.41 67.38
C TRP A 283 15.90 9.48 65.93
N MET A 284 16.28 8.35 65.34
CA MET A 284 16.57 8.27 63.91
C MET A 284 15.34 8.58 63.06
N ILE A 285 14.16 8.05 63.41
CA ILE A 285 12.90 8.35 62.72
C ILE A 285 12.54 9.83 62.87
N ALA A 286 12.71 10.42 64.06
CA ALA A 286 12.45 11.84 64.29
C ALA A 286 13.39 12.75 63.49
N LEU A 287 14.70 12.47 63.47
CA LEU A 287 15.69 13.22 62.70
C LEU A 287 15.49 13.03 61.19
N ALA A 288 15.25 11.81 60.74
CA ALA A 288 14.92 11.52 59.35
C ALA A 288 13.64 12.25 58.93
N SER A 289 12.61 12.29 59.77
CA SER A 289 11.36 13.02 59.50
C SER A 289 11.59 14.52 59.38
N LEU A 290 12.42 15.11 60.25
CA LEU A 290 12.81 16.52 60.17
C LEU A 290 13.62 16.83 58.90
N VAL A 291 14.55 15.95 58.53
CA VAL A 291 15.36 16.06 57.31
C VAL A 291 14.48 15.91 56.07
N PHE A 292 13.59 14.92 56.00
CA PHE A 292 12.63 14.76 54.91
C PHE A 292 11.63 15.91 54.83
N PHE A 293 11.27 16.54 55.96
CA PHE A 293 10.43 17.73 55.97
C PHE A 293 11.18 18.95 55.41
N ALA A 294 12.45 19.15 55.79
CA ALA A 294 13.31 20.21 55.24
C ALA A 294 13.62 19.98 53.75
N ILE A 295 13.93 18.75 53.34
CA ILE A 295 14.06 18.33 51.94
C ILE A 295 12.73 18.50 51.22
N GLY A 296 11.58 18.24 51.85
CA GLY A 296 10.26 18.46 51.29
C GLY A 296 10.00 19.93 50.98
N ILE A 297 10.42 20.85 51.85
CA ILE A 297 10.39 22.30 51.59
C ILE A 297 11.35 22.67 50.44
N GLY A 298 12.58 22.13 50.45
CA GLY A 298 13.56 22.34 49.38
C GLY A 298 13.09 21.82 48.02
N MET A 299 12.60 20.59 47.94
CA MET A 299 12.00 19.98 46.76
C MET A 299 10.73 20.71 46.34
N ALA A 300 9.87 21.16 47.25
CA ALA A 300 8.70 21.95 46.88
C ALA A 300 9.10 23.27 46.19
N LEU A 301 10.19 23.91 46.64
CA LEU A 301 10.75 25.09 45.99
C LEU A 301 11.46 24.77 44.67
N ILE A 302 12.17 23.64 44.58
CA ILE A 302 12.87 23.18 43.38
C ILE A 302 11.87 22.70 42.31
N ILE A 303 10.89 21.84 42.64
CA ILE A 303 9.79 21.42 41.75
C ILE A 303 8.98 22.63 41.30
N SER A 304 8.73 23.60 42.19
CA SER A 304 8.11 24.87 41.81
C SER A 304 8.94 25.71 40.83
N ARG A 305 10.25 25.45 40.67
CA ARG A 305 11.09 26.05 39.64
C ARG A 305 11.22 25.11 38.42
N MET A 306 11.62 23.86 38.61
CA MET A 306 11.89 22.86 37.57
C MET A 306 10.65 22.36 36.81
N VAL A 307 9.47 22.32 37.43
CA VAL A 307 8.24 21.88 36.75
C VAL A 307 7.43 23.09 36.28
N LEU A 308 7.25 24.09 37.14
CA LEU A 308 6.41 25.24 36.82
C LEU A 308 7.03 26.21 35.79
N LEU A 309 8.36 26.35 35.69
CA LEU A 309 8.96 27.17 34.61
C LEU A 309 8.82 26.50 33.24
N PRO A 310 9.24 25.24 33.01
CA PRO A 310 9.08 24.59 31.72
C PRO A 310 7.62 24.39 31.31
N VAL A 311 6.72 24.08 32.25
CA VAL A 311 5.27 24.01 31.95
C VAL A 311 4.74 25.38 31.57
N ARG A 312 5.19 26.47 32.21
CA ARG A 312 4.80 27.84 31.84
C ARG A 312 5.41 28.26 30.51
N SER A 313 6.62 27.80 30.17
CA SER A 313 7.25 27.98 28.86
C SER A 313 6.50 27.19 27.78
N CYS A 314 6.11 25.93 28.02
CA CYS A 314 5.19 25.16 27.17
C CYS A 314 3.89 25.93 26.94
N VAL A 315 3.24 26.39 28.00
CA VAL A 315 1.99 27.18 27.92
C VAL A 315 2.20 28.49 27.17
N HIS A 316 3.34 29.16 27.36
CA HIS A 316 3.64 30.40 26.65
C HIS A 316 3.97 30.15 25.17
N LEU A 317 4.67 29.07 24.81
CA LEU A 317 4.92 28.70 23.42
C LEU A 317 3.64 28.22 22.74
N LEU A 318 2.80 27.44 23.42
CA LEU A 318 1.46 27.07 22.95
C LEU A 318 0.60 28.31 22.74
N LYS A 319 0.65 29.26 23.68
CA LYS A 319 -0.04 30.55 23.55
C LYS A 319 0.52 31.39 22.40
N ASP A 320 1.83 31.37 22.18
CA ASP A 320 2.47 32.08 21.05
C ASP A 320 2.12 31.41 19.70
N ILE A 321 1.96 30.09 19.68
CA ILE A 321 1.50 29.32 18.50
C ILE A 321 -0.02 29.53 18.28
N SER A 322 -0.82 29.70 19.34
CA SER A 322 -2.28 29.81 19.24
C SER A 322 -2.82 31.24 19.14
N GLU A 323 -2.14 32.23 19.73
CA GLU A 323 -2.54 33.65 19.77
C GLU A 323 -1.50 34.58 19.11
N GLY A 324 -0.29 34.10 18.81
CA GLY A 324 0.80 34.87 18.17
C GLY A 324 0.97 34.57 16.68
N GLU A 325 2.19 34.71 16.15
CA GLU A 325 2.52 34.55 14.71
C GLU A 325 2.67 33.08 14.24
N GLY A 326 2.26 32.10 15.05
CA GLY A 326 2.32 30.69 14.63
C GLY A 326 3.75 30.17 14.36
N ASP A 327 4.75 30.61 15.13
CA ASP A 327 6.16 30.27 14.88
C ASP A 327 6.50 28.83 15.28
N LEU A 328 6.42 27.91 14.32
CA LEU A 328 6.75 26.49 14.45
C LEU A 328 8.26 26.23 14.36
N THR A 329 9.11 27.24 14.21
CA THR A 329 10.59 27.06 14.26
C THR A 329 11.12 27.02 15.69
N LYS A 330 10.35 27.54 16.65
CA LYS A 330 10.74 27.56 18.07
C LYS A 330 10.72 26.13 18.65
N ARG A 331 11.69 25.87 19.52
CA ARG A 331 11.82 24.60 20.24
C ARG A 331 12.01 24.86 21.71
N LEU A 332 11.46 23.97 22.54
CA LEU A 332 11.76 23.98 23.96
C LEU A 332 13.12 23.33 24.19
N PRO A 333 14.00 23.92 25.02
CA PRO A 333 15.26 23.29 25.38
C PRO A 333 14.99 22.02 26.20
N VAL A 334 15.53 20.89 25.73
CA VAL A 334 15.43 19.60 26.44
C VAL A 334 16.62 19.50 27.39
N GLU A 335 16.48 20.10 28.57
CA GLU A 335 17.56 20.17 29.56
C GLU A 335 17.56 18.96 30.52
N THR A 336 16.43 18.24 30.61
CA THR A 336 16.24 17.10 31.51
C THR A 336 15.79 15.85 30.75
N ARG A 337 15.98 14.67 31.34
CA ARG A 337 15.58 13.36 30.78
C ARG A 337 14.34 12.74 31.46
N ASP A 338 13.66 13.54 32.27
CA ASP A 338 12.46 13.16 33.05
C ASP A 338 11.17 13.40 32.25
N GLU A 339 9.99 13.28 32.86
CA GLU A 339 8.69 13.49 32.22
C GLU A 339 8.53 14.93 31.68
N ILE A 340 9.25 15.90 32.25
CA ILE A 340 9.27 17.29 31.76
C ILE A 340 10.17 17.40 30.52
N GLY A 341 11.31 16.70 30.53
CA GLY A 341 12.15 16.50 29.36
C GLY A 341 11.45 15.75 28.23
N GLN A 342 10.72 14.68 28.56
CA GLN A 342 9.87 13.93 27.63
C GLN A 342 8.70 14.78 27.13
N LEU A 343 8.09 15.62 27.99
CA LEU A 343 7.07 16.57 27.55
C LEU A 343 7.65 17.59 26.57
N ALA A 344 8.83 18.15 26.85
CA ALA A 344 9.53 19.04 25.91
C ALA A 344 9.92 18.31 24.63
N GLN A 345 10.35 17.05 24.70
CA GLN A 345 10.73 16.22 23.56
C GLN A 345 9.51 15.82 22.71
N TYR A 346 8.41 15.36 23.31
CA TYR A 346 7.17 15.05 22.61
C TYR A 346 6.48 16.30 22.09
N PHE A 347 6.57 17.43 22.80
CA PHE A 347 6.15 18.73 22.29
C PHE A 347 6.97 19.14 21.07
N ASN A 348 8.29 19.06 21.14
CA ASN A 348 9.17 19.33 19.99
C ASN A 348 8.88 18.37 18.82
N THR A 349 8.62 17.08 19.09
CA THR A 349 8.24 16.09 18.08
C THR A 349 6.88 16.41 17.46
N PHE A 350 5.92 16.89 18.27
CA PHE A 350 4.61 17.34 17.79
C PHE A 350 4.74 18.59 16.91
N VAL A 351 5.51 19.59 17.35
CA VAL A 351 5.81 20.80 16.57
C VAL A 351 6.59 20.45 15.29
N GLU A 352 7.53 19.50 15.33
CA GLU A 352 8.24 19.03 14.13
C GLU A 352 7.30 18.33 13.14
N LYS A 353 6.40 17.45 13.63
CA LYS A 353 5.37 16.83 12.78
C LYS A 353 4.42 17.86 12.19
N LEU A 354 3.98 18.85 12.98
CA LEU A 354 3.19 19.98 12.50
C LEU A 354 3.94 20.78 11.45
N GLN A 355 5.20 21.15 11.70
CA GLN A 355 6.06 21.85 10.76
C GLN A 355 6.19 21.09 9.44
N ARG A 356 6.37 19.75 9.51
CA ARG A 356 6.46 18.89 8.31
C ARG A 356 5.13 18.81 7.57
N ILE A 357 4.01 18.65 8.27
CA ILE A 357 2.66 18.67 7.67
C ILE A 357 2.39 20.02 7.00
N ILE A 358 2.69 21.13 7.68
CA ILE A 358 2.50 22.49 7.15
C ILE A 358 3.44 22.74 5.95
N SER A 359 4.68 22.25 5.97
CA SER A 359 5.58 22.27 4.81
C SER A 359 5.09 21.42 3.64
N GLU A 360 4.59 20.21 3.89
CA GLU A 360 4.01 19.34 2.87
C GLU A 360 2.73 19.94 2.28
N ILE A 361 1.86 20.55 3.09
CA ILE A 361 0.68 21.29 2.62
C ILE A 361 1.12 22.50 1.79
N ALA A 362 2.16 23.25 2.19
CA ALA A 362 2.71 24.35 1.39
C ALA A 362 3.21 23.85 0.02
N GLY A 363 3.96 22.74 -0.01
CA GLY A 363 4.47 22.12 -1.23
C GLY A 363 3.36 21.56 -2.13
N ASN A 364 2.34 20.92 -1.54
CA ASN A 364 1.18 20.41 -2.25
C ASN A 364 0.31 21.55 -2.79
N ALA A 365 0.10 22.62 -2.02
CA ALA A 365 -0.60 23.82 -2.48
C ALA A 365 0.12 24.47 -3.66
N GLN A 366 1.45 24.56 -3.61
CA GLN A 366 2.25 25.03 -4.75
C GLN A 366 2.11 24.11 -5.97
N THR A 367 2.08 22.79 -5.78
CA THR A 367 1.87 21.81 -6.85
C THR A 367 0.47 21.93 -7.47
N VAL A 368 -0.57 22.13 -6.66
CA VAL A 368 -1.95 22.39 -7.11
C VAL A 368 -2.03 23.71 -7.89
N ALA A 369 -1.39 24.78 -7.41
CA ALA A 369 -1.33 26.06 -8.12
C ALA A 369 -0.65 25.93 -9.50
N SER A 370 0.48 25.20 -9.56
CA SER A 370 1.17 24.92 -10.83
C SER A 370 0.32 24.07 -11.76
N SER A 371 -0.33 23.01 -11.26
CA SER A 371 -1.22 22.15 -12.04
C SER A 371 -2.45 22.91 -12.56
N ALA A 372 -3.02 23.82 -11.75
CA ALA A 372 -4.11 24.70 -12.14
C ALA A 372 -3.68 25.67 -13.25
N THR A 373 -2.47 26.23 -13.15
CA THR A 373 -1.89 27.08 -14.20
C THR A 373 -1.71 26.31 -15.51
N GLU A 374 -1.22 25.08 -15.43
CA GLU A 374 -1.06 24.19 -16.59
C GLU A 374 -2.43 23.81 -17.20
N LEU A 375 -3.42 23.48 -16.39
CA LEU A 375 -4.81 23.24 -16.82
C LEU A 375 -5.42 24.46 -17.52
N SER A 376 -5.20 25.67 -16.99
CA SER A 376 -5.63 26.93 -17.60
C SER A 376 -4.95 27.14 -18.96
N ALA A 377 -3.64 26.87 -19.07
CA ALA A 377 -2.93 26.95 -20.34
C ALA A 377 -3.44 25.92 -21.37
N VAL A 378 -3.68 24.68 -20.95
CA VAL A 378 -4.23 23.61 -21.79
C VAL A 378 -5.65 23.95 -22.23
N SER A 379 -6.49 24.50 -21.34
CA SER A 379 -7.82 24.97 -21.70
C SER A 379 -7.78 26.12 -22.71
N GLY A 380 -6.92 27.12 -22.48
CA GLY A 380 -6.68 28.22 -23.43
C GLY A 380 -6.27 27.72 -24.82
N GLN A 381 -5.33 26.76 -24.87
CA GLN A 381 -4.92 26.11 -26.12
C GLN A 381 -6.07 25.34 -26.77
N THR A 382 -6.87 24.62 -25.98
CA THR A 382 -8.05 23.88 -26.46
C THR A 382 -9.07 24.83 -27.09
N THR A 383 -9.36 25.96 -26.45
CA THR A 383 -10.25 27.00 -26.98
C THR A 383 -9.73 27.58 -28.30
N GLN A 384 -8.41 27.78 -28.42
CA GLN A 384 -7.80 28.23 -29.68
C GLN A 384 -7.91 27.16 -30.78
N ASN A 385 -7.68 25.88 -30.45
CA ASN A 385 -7.82 24.76 -31.37
C ASN A 385 -9.28 24.62 -31.85
N VAL A 386 -10.26 24.75 -30.94
CA VAL A 386 -11.70 24.77 -31.23
C VAL A 386 -12.07 25.92 -32.17
N ARG A 387 -11.51 27.12 -31.97
CA ARG A 387 -11.71 28.24 -32.91
C ARG A 387 -11.17 27.92 -34.29
N SER A 388 -9.94 27.38 -34.38
CA SER A 388 -9.35 26.99 -35.65
C SER A 388 -10.15 25.87 -36.34
N LEU A 389 -10.63 24.89 -35.57
CA LEU A 389 -11.49 23.82 -36.06
C LEU A 389 -12.80 24.40 -36.62
N SER A 390 -13.48 25.28 -35.88
CA SER A 390 -14.70 25.95 -36.34
C SER A 390 -14.49 26.73 -37.65
N THR A 391 -13.38 27.46 -37.80
CA THR A 391 -13.04 28.12 -39.07
C THR A 391 -12.85 27.13 -40.22
N LYS A 392 -12.12 26.03 -39.97
CA LYS A 392 -11.92 24.97 -40.98
C LYS A 392 -13.23 24.28 -41.35
N THR A 393 -14.06 23.96 -40.36
CA THR A 393 -15.39 23.36 -40.55
C THR A 393 -16.27 24.28 -41.40
N SER A 394 -16.27 25.59 -41.13
CA SER A 394 -16.96 26.58 -41.97
C SER A 394 -16.41 26.62 -43.39
N THR A 395 -15.09 26.54 -43.59
CA THR A 395 -14.49 26.48 -44.93
C THR A 395 -14.91 25.23 -45.68
N VAL A 396 -14.95 24.07 -45.01
CA VAL A 396 -15.41 22.81 -45.62
C VAL A 396 -16.92 22.87 -45.93
N ALA A 397 -17.73 23.51 -45.08
CA ALA A 397 -19.14 23.75 -45.35
C ALA A 397 -19.33 24.55 -46.65
N THR A 398 -18.62 25.68 -46.79
CA THR A 398 -18.65 26.51 -47.99
C THR A 398 -18.16 25.72 -49.21
N ALA A 399 -17.07 24.95 -49.09
CA ALA A 399 -16.57 24.13 -50.19
C ALA A 399 -17.59 23.03 -50.62
N ALA A 400 -18.34 22.46 -49.69
CA ALA A 400 -19.40 21.50 -50.00
C ALA A 400 -20.61 22.17 -50.68
N GLU A 401 -20.97 23.38 -50.29
CA GLU A 401 -22.00 24.18 -50.97
C GLU A 401 -21.56 24.56 -52.40
N GLU A 402 -20.33 25.04 -52.57
CA GLU A 402 -19.75 25.32 -53.89
C GLU A 402 -19.66 24.06 -54.75
N MET A 403 -19.29 22.91 -54.17
CA MET A 403 -19.30 21.63 -54.87
C MET A 403 -20.70 21.25 -55.34
N SER A 404 -21.72 21.42 -54.49
CA SER A 404 -23.12 21.17 -54.86
C SER A 404 -23.58 22.06 -56.01
N ALA A 405 -23.22 23.35 -55.99
CA ALA A 405 -23.51 24.29 -57.07
C ALA A 405 -22.80 23.90 -58.38
N ASN A 406 -21.52 23.49 -58.30
CA ASN A 406 -20.76 23.03 -59.46
C ASN A 406 -21.35 21.75 -60.05
N ILE A 407 -21.78 20.79 -59.21
CA ILE A 407 -22.44 19.57 -59.66
C ILE A 407 -23.76 19.89 -60.37
N ALA A 408 -24.55 20.84 -59.85
CA ALA A 408 -25.78 21.28 -60.52
C ALA A 408 -25.49 21.92 -61.89
N SER A 409 -24.44 22.75 -61.98
CA SER A 409 -23.98 23.33 -63.24
C SER A 409 -23.53 22.26 -64.24
N VAL A 410 -22.78 21.26 -63.78
CA VAL A 410 -22.36 20.10 -64.59
C VAL A 410 -23.55 19.30 -65.08
N ALA A 411 -24.55 19.03 -64.22
CA ALA A 411 -25.77 18.34 -64.61
C ALA A 411 -26.53 19.12 -65.70
N SER A 412 -26.68 20.43 -65.55
CA SER A 412 -27.26 21.30 -66.58
C SER A 412 -26.49 21.24 -67.90
N GLY A 413 -25.15 21.25 -67.85
CA GLY A 413 -24.32 21.12 -69.05
C GLY A 413 -24.44 19.75 -69.73
N MET A 414 -24.69 18.68 -68.96
CA MET A 414 -24.97 17.35 -69.50
C MET A 414 -26.33 17.26 -70.17
N GLU A 415 -27.36 17.92 -69.62
CA GLU A 415 -28.67 18.03 -70.27
C GLU A 415 -28.58 18.76 -71.62
N GLU A 416 -27.84 19.87 -71.67
CA GLU A 416 -27.57 20.59 -72.91
C GLU A 416 -26.78 19.74 -73.92
N THR A 417 -25.74 19.04 -73.45
CA THR A 417 -24.95 18.13 -74.31
C THR A 417 -25.82 17.00 -74.87
N THR A 418 -26.74 16.45 -74.07
CA THR A 418 -27.70 15.43 -74.52
C THR A 418 -28.61 15.97 -75.62
N ALA A 419 -29.14 17.19 -75.47
CA ALA A 419 -29.96 17.84 -76.49
C ALA A 419 -29.16 18.09 -77.79
N ASN A 420 -27.90 18.52 -77.66
CA ASN A 420 -27.00 18.70 -78.80
C ASN A 420 -26.71 17.37 -79.51
N LEU A 421 -26.37 16.32 -78.78
CA LEU A 421 -26.14 14.98 -79.35
C LEU A 421 -27.39 14.44 -80.05
N SER A 422 -28.58 14.64 -79.47
CA SER A 422 -29.84 14.27 -80.13
C SER A 422 -30.05 15.03 -81.45
N SER A 423 -29.66 16.30 -81.51
CA SER A 423 -29.76 17.10 -82.73
C SER A 423 -28.75 16.64 -83.79
N VAL A 424 -27.53 16.29 -83.39
CA VAL A 424 -26.51 15.74 -84.30
C VAL A 424 -26.92 14.35 -84.79
N ALA A 425 -27.53 13.52 -83.92
CA ALA A 425 -28.07 12.21 -84.32
C ALA A 425 -29.13 12.36 -85.42
N ALA A 426 -30.10 13.27 -85.24
CA ALA A 426 -31.13 13.56 -86.25
C ALA A 426 -30.51 14.05 -87.57
N ALA A 427 -29.52 14.95 -87.51
CA ALA A 427 -28.81 15.41 -88.71
C ALA A 427 -28.02 14.28 -89.40
N THR A 428 -27.50 13.31 -88.64
CA THR A 428 -26.77 12.15 -89.17
C THR A 428 -27.73 11.15 -89.84
N GLU A 429 -28.93 10.97 -89.29
CA GLU A 429 -30.01 10.19 -89.93
C GLU A 429 -30.45 10.83 -91.25
N GLU A 430 -30.65 12.15 -91.27
CA GLU A 430 -31.00 12.89 -92.49
C GLU A 430 -29.89 12.81 -93.55
N MET A 431 -28.63 12.91 -93.13
CA MET A 431 -27.47 12.75 -94.01
C MET A 431 -27.42 11.33 -94.60
N THR A 432 -27.68 10.30 -93.80
CA THR A 432 -27.75 8.91 -94.26
C THR A 432 -28.83 8.74 -95.33
N SER A 433 -30.02 9.33 -95.12
CA SER A 433 -31.10 9.34 -96.10
C SER A 433 -30.68 10.04 -97.40
N THR A 434 -30.07 11.23 -97.28
CA THR A 434 -29.63 12.03 -98.43
C THR A 434 -28.55 11.32 -99.25
N ILE A 435 -27.57 10.69 -98.59
CA ILE A 435 -26.54 9.86 -99.25
C ILE A 435 -27.21 8.71 -100.03
N GLY A 436 -28.22 8.07 -99.44
CA GLY A 436 -29.01 7.03 -100.11
C GLY A 436 -29.72 7.54 -101.37
N GLU A 437 -30.31 8.73 -101.34
CA GLU A 437 -30.93 9.35 -102.51
C GLU A 437 -29.89 9.71 -103.59
N ILE A 438 -28.74 10.29 -103.21
CA ILE A 438 -27.67 10.62 -104.15
C ILE A 438 -27.12 9.34 -104.79
N ALA A 439 -26.95 8.25 -104.02
CA ALA A 439 -26.54 6.95 -104.55
C ALA A 439 -27.52 6.45 -105.63
N GLY A 440 -28.83 6.48 -105.33
CA GLY A 440 -29.87 6.10 -106.28
C GLY A 440 -29.90 7.00 -107.52
N ASN A 441 -29.71 8.31 -107.37
CA ASN A 441 -29.65 9.26 -108.48
C ASN A 441 -28.41 9.03 -109.36
N THR A 442 -27.27 8.73 -108.76
CA THR A 442 -26.00 8.45 -109.44
C THR A 442 -26.10 7.16 -110.25
N GLU A 443 -26.73 6.11 -109.70
CA GLU A 443 -26.97 4.87 -110.44
C GLU A 443 -27.93 5.07 -111.63
N ARG A 444 -28.98 5.88 -111.46
CA ARG A 444 -29.87 6.26 -112.58
C ARG A 444 -29.13 7.08 -113.65
N ALA A 445 -28.25 8.00 -113.23
CA ALA A 445 -27.43 8.77 -114.15
C ALA A 445 -26.49 7.86 -114.95
N ARG A 446 -25.82 6.91 -114.28
CA ARG A 446 -25.00 5.88 -114.93
C ARG A 446 -25.77 5.12 -116.01
N GLY A 447 -26.93 4.57 -115.67
CA GLY A 447 -27.76 3.83 -116.62
C GLY A 447 -28.23 4.69 -117.81
N THR A 448 -28.49 5.98 -117.57
CA THR A 448 -28.86 6.94 -118.63
C THR A 448 -27.67 7.23 -119.55
N THR A 449 -26.47 7.44 -118.99
CA THR A 449 -25.23 7.68 -119.74
C THR A 449 -24.84 6.46 -120.57
N ASP A 450 -24.94 5.24 -120.02
CA ASP A 450 -24.70 3.99 -120.75
C ASP A 450 -25.68 3.83 -121.94
N SER A 451 -26.97 4.13 -121.70
CA SER A 451 -27.99 4.11 -122.76
C SER A 451 -27.72 5.15 -123.84
N ALA A 452 -27.29 6.36 -123.46
CA ALA A 452 -26.93 7.42 -124.39
C ALA A 452 -25.69 7.04 -125.22
N ALA A 453 -24.67 6.42 -124.60
CA ALA A 453 -23.49 5.93 -125.29
C ALA A 453 -23.87 4.92 -126.39
N GLN A 454 -24.74 3.96 -126.06
CA GLN A 454 -25.23 2.96 -127.02
C GLN A 454 -26.03 3.59 -128.17
N GLN A 455 -26.89 4.57 -127.87
CA GLN A 455 -27.68 5.26 -128.88
C GLN A 455 -26.80 6.08 -129.84
N VAL A 456 -25.79 6.78 -129.30
CA VAL A 456 -24.83 7.57 -130.08
C VAL A 456 -23.97 6.68 -130.99
N ASP A 457 -23.50 5.53 -130.49
CA ASP A 457 -22.76 4.57 -131.32
C ASP A 457 -23.62 4.03 -132.48
N SER A 458 -24.90 3.72 -132.21
CA SER A 458 -25.85 3.34 -133.25
C SER A 458 -26.06 4.45 -134.30
N PHE A 459 -26.21 5.71 -133.89
CA PHE A 459 -26.33 6.85 -134.81
C PHE A 459 -25.04 7.06 -135.63
N ALA A 460 -23.87 6.89 -135.01
CA ALA A 460 -22.59 6.94 -135.71
C ALA A 460 -22.50 5.89 -136.82
N GLY A 461 -23.06 4.69 -136.58
CA GLY A 461 -23.18 3.63 -137.59
C GLY A 461 -24.07 4.04 -138.76
N VAL A 462 -25.28 4.53 -138.49
CA VAL A 462 -26.24 4.97 -139.52
C VAL A 462 -25.65 6.09 -140.40
N LEU A 463 -24.95 7.06 -139.82
CA LEU A 463 -24.32 8.13 -140.59
C LEU A 463 -23.13 7.63 -141.43
N ARG A 464 -22.35 6.67 -140.93
CA ARG A 464 -21.29 6.02 -141.74
C ARG A 464 -21.88 5.33 -142.96
N ASP A 465 -22.98 4.60 -142.78
CA ASP A 465 -23.68 3.93 -143.88
C ASP A 465 -24.26 4.94 -144.89
N LEU A 466 -24.85 6.04 -144.41
CA LEU A 466 -25.36 7.13 -145.27
C LEU A 466 -24.23 7.81 -146.06
N GLY A 467 -23.10 8.06 -145.42
CA GLY A 467 -21.92 8.64 -146.07
C GLY A 467 -21.37 7.74 -147.17
N ALA A 468 -21.30 6.42 -146.91
CA ALA A 468 -20.91 5.42 -147.90
C ALA A 468 -21.90 5.36 -149.08
N ALA A 469 -23.21 5.34 -148.80
CA ALA A 469 -24.24 5.36 -149.84
C ALA A 469 -24.18 6.64 -150.69
N ALA A 470 -23.97 7.81 -150.08
CA ALA A 470 -23.80 9.07 -150.79
C ALA A 470 -22.53 9.06 -151.68
N GLN A 471 -21.44 8.46 -151.21
CA GLN A 471 -20.22 8.26 -152.01
C GLN A 471 -20.45 7.34 -153.21
N GLU A 472 -21.19 6.25 -153.03
CA GLU A 472 -21.56 5.34 -154.11
C GLU A 472 -22.42 6.05 -155.17
N ILE A 473 -23.43 6.82 -154.74
CA ILE A 473 -24.25 7.64 -155.64
C ILE A 473 -23.39 8.70 -156.35
N GLY A 474 -22.43 9.32 -155.67
CA GLY A 474 -21.46 10.25 -156.26
C GLY A 474 -20.69 9.62 -157.43
N LYS A 475 -20.24 8.37 -157.27
CA LYS A 475 -19.55 7.60 -158.33
C LYS A 475 -20.49 7.25 -159.49
N VAL A 476 -21.74 6.89 -159.19
CA VAL A 476 -22.76 6.62 -160.21
C VAL A 476 -23.05 7.88 -161.02
N THR A 477 -23.24 9.04 -160.37
CA THR A 477 -23.49 10.31 -161.05
C THR A 477 -22.28 10.75 -161.89
N GLU A 478 -21.05 10.51 -161.43
CA GLU A 478 -19.85 10.74 -162.26
C GLU A 478 -19.85 9.89 -163.53
N THR A 479 -20.22 8.63 -163.41
CA THR A 479 -20.32 7.72 -164.55
C THR A 479 -21.41 8.18 -165.52
N ILE A 480 -22.57 8.60 -165.03
CA ILE A 480 -23.67 9.14 -165.86
C ILE A 480 -23.22 10.43 -166.56
N ALA A 481 -22.54 11.34 -165.87
CA ALA A 481 -22.02 12.57 -166.47
C ALA A 481 -21.01 12.28 -167.58
N ALA A 482 -20.13 11.29 -167.40
CA ALA A 482 -19.20 10.84 -168.43
C ALA A 482 -19.91 10.24 -169.65
N ILE A 483 -20.90 9.37 -169.43
CA ILE A 483 -21.75 8.81 -170.50
C ILE A 483 -22.49 9.94 -171.23
N SER A 484 -23.03 10.92 -170.51
CA SER A 484 -23.75 12.06 -171.09
C SER A 484 -22.82 12.93 -171.93
N SER A 485 -21.60 13.21 -171.46
CA SER A 485 -20.58 13.95 -172.21
C SER A 485 -20.17 13.20 -173.49
N GLN A 486 -19.95 11.89 -173.38
CA GLN A 486 -19.65 11.04 -174.53
C GLN A 486 -20.80 10.99 -175.53
N THR A 487 -22.04 10.92 -175.04
CA THR A 487 -23.27 10.93 -175.87
C THR A 487 -23.43 12.28 -176.57
N ASN A 488 -23.14 13.40 -175.89
CA ASN A 488 -23.14 14.74 -176.49
C ASN A 488 -22.07 14.88 -177.58
N LEU A 489 -20.88 14.31 -177.39
CA LEU A 489 -19.82 14.28 -178.42
C LEU A 489 -20.20 13.40 -179.62
N LEU A 490 -20.77 12.22 -179.37
CA LEU A 490 -21.28 11.34 -180.43
C LEU A 490 -22.40 12.01 -181.23
N ALA A 491 -23.34 12.66 -180.54
CA ALA A 491 -24.44 13.41 -181.14
C ALA A 491 -23.93 14.62 -181.93
N LEU A 492 -22.93 15.35 -181.41
CA LEU A 492 -22.29 16.46 -182.13
C LEU A 492 -21.62 15.97 -183.42
N ASN A 493 -20.88 14.86 -183.37
CA ASN A 493 -20.27 14.26 -184.56
C ASN A 493 -21.33 13.81 -185.57
N ALA A 494 -22.44 13.22 -185.10
CA ALA A 494 -23.56 12.83 -185.95
C ALA A 494 -24.26 14.04 -186.59
N THR A 495 -24.45 15.15 -185.86
CA THR A 495 -24.98 16.41 -186.40
C THR A 495 -24.05 16.99 -187.47
N ILE A 496 -22.72 16.93 -187.26
CA ILE A 496 -21.73 17.40 -188.24
C ILE A 496 -21.82 16.57 -189.52
N GLU A 497 -21.85 15.25 -189.43
CA GLU A 497 -21.90 14.37 -190.61
C GLU A 497 -23.25 14.46 -191.33
N ALA A 498 -24.35 14.66 -190.58
CA ALA A 498 -25.67 14.93 -191.15
C ALA A 498 -25.73 16.28 -191.90
N ALA A 499 -25.04 17.31 -191.41
CA ALA A 499 -24.89 18.58 -192.14
C ALA A 499 -24.04 18.43 -193.41
N ARG A 500 -23.06 17.51 -193.40
CA ARG A 500 -22.18 17.19 -194.53
C ARG A 500 -22.90 16.43 -195.65
N ALA A 501 -23.90 15.63 -195.31
CA ALA A 501 -24.74 14.88 -196.26
C ALA A 501 -25.83 15.74 -196.96
N GLY A 502 -25.92 17.04 -196.66
CA GLY A 502 -26.87 17.96 -197.30
C GLY A 502 -28.34 17.57 -197.09
N ASP A 503 -29.17 17.69 -198.12
CA ASP A 503 -30.62 17.41 -198.03
C ASP A 503 -30.96 15.96 -197.63
N ALA A 504 -30.07 14.99 -197.90
CA ALA A 504 -30.29 13.59 -197.51
C ALA A 504 -30.12 13.34 -196.00
N GLY A 505 -29.38 14.21 -195.28
CA GLY A 505 -29.08 14.06 -193.85
C GLY A 505 -30.08 14.74 -192.90
N ARG A 506 -31.08 15.44 -193.44
CA ARG A 506 -31.93 16.37 -192.67
C ARG A 506 -32.72 15.71 -191.53
N GLY A 507 -33.27 14.52 -191.75
CA GLY A 507 -33.96 13.75 -190.70
C GLY A 507 -33.01 13.24 -189.60
N PHE A 508 -31.78 12.85 -189.99
CA PHE A 508 -30.75 12.39 -189.07
C PHE A 508 -30.19 13.54 -188.20
N ALA A 509 -30.04 14.73 -188.79
CA ALA A 509 -29.61 15.94 -188.07
C ALA A 509 -30.60 16.33 -186.95
N VAL A 510 -31.91 16.17 -187.17
CA VAL A 510 -32.93 16.46 -186.15
C VAL A 510 -32.80 15.49 -184.98
N VAL A 511 -32.69 14.19 -185.24
CA VAL A 511 -32.51 13.17 -184.19
C VAL A 511 -31.19 13.37 -183.44
N ALA A 512 -30.09 13.66 -184.14
CA ALA A 512 -28.80 13.93 -183.52
C ALA A 512 -28.83 15.18 -182.63
N ASN A 513 -29.53 16.25 -183.05
CA ASN A 513 -29.72 17.44 -182.22
C ASN A 513 -30.60 17.16 -180.99
N GLU A 514 -31.65 16.35 -181.10
CA GLU A 514 -32.49 15.95 -179.96
C GLU A 514 -31.70 15.12 -178.94
N ILE A 515 -30.86 14.17 -179.41
CA ILE A 515 -29.96 13.39 -178.56
C ILE A 515 -28.91 14.30 -177.90
N LYS A 516 -28.38 15.28 -178.64
CA LYS A 516 -27.44 16.28 -178.11
C LYS A 516 -28.08 17.11 -176.99
N GLU A 517 -29.29 17.62 -177.20
CA GLU A 517 -30.02 18.39 -176.20
C GLU A 517 -30.38 17.53 -174.98
N LEU A 518 -30.79 16.28 -175.17
CA LEU A 518 -31.07 15.33 -174.09
C LEU A 518 -29.80 15.00 -173.28
N ALA A 519 -28.66 14.82 -173.94
CA ALA A 519 -27.37 14.61 -173.30
C ALA A 519 -26.88 15.86 -172.55
N GLN A 520 -27.19 17.07 -173.03
CA GLN A 520 -26.88 18.30 -172.30
C GLN A 520 -27.77 18.45 -171.05
N LYS A 521 -29.09 18.22 -171.17
CA LYS A 521 -30.02 18.21 -170.02
C LYS A 521 -29.67 17.14 -169.00
N THR A 522 -29.24 15.96 -169.45
CA THR A 522 -28.80 14.87 -168.56
C THR A 522 -27.51 15.23 -167.84
N ALA A 523 -26.55 15.89 -168.51
CA ALA A 523 -25.33 16.36 -167.88
C ALA A 523 -25.61 17.46 -166.83
N GLU A 524 -26.52 18.39 -167.13
CA GLU A 524 -26.96 19.43 -166.20
C GLU A 524 -27.68 18.84 -164.98
N ALA A 525 -28.66 17.95 -165.18
CA ALA A 525 -29.33 17.27 -164.08
C ALA A 525 -28.38 16.43 -163.23
N THR A 526 -27.38 15.78 -163.84
CA THR A 526 -26.37 14.99 -163.12
C THR A 526 -25.42 15.89 -162.32
N LYS A 527 -25.09 17.08 -162.84
CA LYS A 527 -24.34 18.10 -162.10
C LYS A 527 -25.11 18.56 -160.86
N ASP A 528 -26.40 18.84 -160.99
CA ASP A 528 -27.26 19.21 -159.87
C ASP A 528 -27.35 18.09 -158.81
N ILE A 529 -27.49 16.83 -159.23
CA ILE A 529 -27.48 15.69 -158.30
C ILE A 529 -26.11 15.59 -157.61
N ARG A 530 -25.01 15.74 -158.35
CA ARG A 530 -23.66 15.71 -157.77
C ARG A 530 -23.47 16.82 -156.72
N GLU A 531 -23.92 18.04 -156.99
CA GLU A 531 -23.86 19.14 -156.01
C GLU A 531 -24.67 18.82 -154.75
N ARG A 532 -25.87 18.25 -154.90
CA ARG A 532 -26.69 17.78 -153.77
C ARG A 532 -26.02 16.65 -152.98
N ILE A 533 -25.40 15.69 -153.65
CA ILE A 533 -24.67 14.58 -153.02
C ILE A 533 -23.43 15.10 -152.30
N GLY A 534 -22.69 16.05 -152.88
CA GLY A 534 -21.59 16.73 -152.19
C GLY A 534 -22.06 17.44 -150.92
N GLY A 535 -23.23 18.09 -150.97
CA GLY A 535 -23.89 18.63 -149.79
C GLY A 535 -24.22 17.58 -148.73
N ILE A 536 -24.77 16.42 -149.12
CA ILE A 536 -25.07 15.30 -148.21
C ILE A 536 -23.79 14.73 -147.60
N GLN A 537 -22.73 14.54 -148.38
CA GLN A 537 -21.44 14.04 -147.88
C GLN A 537 -20.81 15.00 -146.88
N ALA A 538 -20.79 16.30 -147.19
CA ALA A 538 -20.27 17.32 -146.29
C ALA A 538 -21.09 17.38 -144.98
N ALA A 539 -22.43 17.36 -145.08
CA ALA A 539 -23.30 17.35 -143.91
C ALA A 539 -23.10 16.08 -143.06
N THR A 540 -22.96 14.91 -143.69
CA THR A 540 -22.71 13.64 -143.00
C THR A 540 -21.35 13.63 -142.32
N GLY A 541 -20.31 14.14 -142.99
CA GLY A 541 -18.97 14.27 -142.40
C GLY A 541 -18.95 15.20 -141.18
N SER A 542 -19.66 16.33 -141.26
CA SER A 542 -19.85 17.22 -140.10
C SER A 542 -20.57 16.50 -138.96
N ALA A 543 -21.67 15.80 -139.26
CA ALA A 543 -22.45 15.10 -138.25
C ALA A 543 -21.66 13.95 -137.56
N VAL A 544 -20.78 13.24 -138.30
CA VAL A 544 -19.88 12.23 -137.70
C VAL A 544 -18.85 12.90 -136.78
N SER A 545 -18.30 14.06 -137.16
CA SER A 545 -17.39 14.83 -136.30
C SER A 545 -18.09 15.29 -135.01
N ASP A 546 -19.31 15.81 -135.12
CA ASP A 546 -20.11 16.25 -133.97
C ASP A 546 -20.44 15.07 -133.05
N ILE A 547 -20.77 13.89 -133.61
CA ILE A 547 -20.95 12.66 -132.83
C ILE A 547 -19.67 12.25 -132.10
N GLY A 548 -18.50 12.38 -132.73
CA GLY A 548 -17.21 12.10 -132.08
C GLY A 548 -17.00 12.97 -130.82
N GLN A 549 -17.39 14.24 -130.88
CA GLN A 549 -17.37 15.13 -129.72
C GLN A 549 -18.37 14.69 -128.65
N ILE A 550 -19.58 14.28 -129.04
CA ILE A 550 -20.60 13.77 -128.11
C ILE A 550 -20.12 12.51 -127.39
N VAL A 551 -19.44 11.58 -128.08
CA VAL A 551 -18.85 10.38 -127.47
C VAL A 551 -17.83 10.75 -126.39
N GLN A 552 -16.97 11.74 -126.66
CA GLN A 552 -16.01 12.21 -125.66
C GLN A 552 -16.73 12.78 -124.43
N VAL A 553 -17.74 13.63 -124.63
CA VAL A 553 -18.53 14.21 -123.53
C VAL A 553 -19.22 13.12 -122.70
N ILE A 554 -19.80 12.10 -123.33
CA ILE A 554 -20.41 10.96 -122.63
C ILE A 554 -19.36 10.18 -121.80
N GLY A 555 -18.16 9.97 -122.34
CA GLY A 555 -17.06 9.33 -121.62
C GLY A 555 -16.59 10.14 -120.40
N GLU A 556 -16.52 11.46 -120.52
CA GLU A 556 -16.23 12.37 -119.42
C GLU A 556 -17.33 12.31 -118.34
N VAL A 557 -18.61 12.33 -118.74
CA VAL A 557 -19.75 12.17 -117.80
C VAL A 557 -19.68 10.83 -117.06
N ASN A 558 -19.38 9.72 -117.75
CA ASN A 558 -19.26 8.41 -117.10
C ASN A 558 -18.12 8.37 -116.06
N THR A 559 -17.00 9.03 -116.36
CA THR A 559 -15.88 9.17 -115.42
C THR A 559 -16.30 9.96 -114.18
N ILE A 560 -17.04 11.06 -114.35
CA ILE A 560 -17.57 11.86 -113.24
C ILE A 560 -18.55 11.04 -112.39
N VAL A 561 -19.48 10.31 -113.02
CA VAL A 561 -20.45 9.44 -112.32
C VAL A 561 -19.73 8.39 -111.48
N THR A 562 -18.68 7.75 -112.02
CA THR A 562 -17.88 6.76 -111.29
C THR A 562 -17.17 7.38 -110.08
N ALA A 563 -16.61 8.58 -110.24
CA ALA A 563 -15.97 9.30 -109.15
C ALA A 563 -16.97 9.69 -108.04
N ILE A 564 -18.19 10.11 -108.43
CA ILE A 564 -19.28 10.41 -107.49
C ILE A 564 -19.69 9.15 -106.72
N SER A 565 -19.83 7.99 -107.39
CA SER A 565 -20.15 6.72 -106.71
C SER A 565 -19.10 6.36 -105.64
N ALA A 566 -17.81 6.49 -105.94
CA ALA A 566 -16.75 6.23 -104.97
C ALA A 566 -16.81 7.20 -103.77
N ALA A 567 -17.06 8.49 -104.02
CA ALA A 567 -17.22 9.49 -102.97
C ALA A 567 -18.44 9.22 -102.06
N ILE A 568 -19.53 8.69 -102.62
CA ILE A 568 -20.73 8.29 -101.88
C ILE A 568 -20.46 7.11 -100.94
N GLU A 569 -19.71 6.11 -101.39
CA GLU A 569 -19.30 4.98 -100.54
C GLU A 569 -18.45 5.45 -99.35
N GLU A 570 -17.49 6.35 -99.61
CA GLU A 570 -16.66 6.96 -98.56
C GLU A 570 -17.50 7.79 -97.58
N GLN A 571 -18.40 8.64 -98.09
CA GLN A 571 -19.32 9.42 -97.25
C GLN A 571 -20.21 8.51 -96.38
N SER A 572 -20.73 7.41 -96.94
CA SER A 572 -21.56 6.46 -96.19
C SER A 572 -20.81 5.81 -95.03
N ALA A 573 -19.53 5.45 -95.24
CA ALA A 573 -18.68 4.90 -94.19
C ALA A 573 -18.43 5.92 -93.07
N VAL A 574 -18.07 7.16 -93.42
CA VAL A 574 -17.84 8.24 -92.45
C VAL A 574 -19.12 8.57 -91.66
N THR A 575 -20.27 8.68 -92.32
CA THR A 575 -21.54 8.95 -91.63
C THR A 575 -21.90 7.83 -90.64
N ARG A 576 -21.59 6.58 -90.95
CA ARG A 576 -21.81 5.45 -90.01
C ARG A 576 -20.89 5.54 -88.80
N GLU A 577 -19.62 5.85 -89.00
CA GLU A 577 -18.67 6.06 -87.90
C GLU A 577 -19.08 7.24 -87.00
N VAL A 578 -19.58 8.33 -87.60
CA VAL A 578 -20.16 9.46 -86.85
C VAL A 578 -21.36 9.02 -86.01
N ALA A 579 -22.27 8.21 -86.56
CA ALA A 579 -23.41 7.67 -85.81
C ALA A 579 -22.98 6.80 -84.62
N GLU A 580 -21.99 5.94 -84.80
CA GLU A 580 -21.42 5.11 -83.72
C GLU A 580 -20.79 5.98 -82.62
N ASN A 581 -20.00 7.00 -83.01
CA ASN A 581 -19.40 7.95 -82.08
C ASN A 581 -20.45 8.74 -81.28
N ILE A 582 -21.56 9.16 -81.90
CA ILE A 582 -22.68 9.83 -81.22
C ILE A 582 -23.36 8.90 -80.21
N SER A 583 -23.56 7.63 -80.57
CA SER A 583 -24.12 6.63 -79.66
C SER A 583 -23.22 6.42 -78.43
N GLN A 584 -21.91 6.30 -78.64
CA GLN A 584 -20.96 6.17 -77.53
C GLN A 584 -20.94 7.43 -76.66
N ALA A 585 -20.87 8.62 -77.26
CA ALA A 585 -20.88 9.88 -76.53
C ALA A 585 -22.15 10.05 -75.68
N THR A 586 -23.30 9.56 -76.18
CA THR A 586 -24.56 9.59 -75.44
C THR A 586 -24.53 8.69 -74.21
N GLN A 587 -23.93 7.48 -74.32
CA GLN A 587 -23.72 6.59 -73.16
C GLN A 587 -22.78 7.23 -72.14
N ASP A 588 -21.68 7.84 -72.59
CA ASP A 588 -20.72 8.50 -71.71
C ASP A 588 -21.35 9.66 -70.94
N VAL A 589 -22.21 10.46 -71.60
CA VAL A 589 -22.96 11.55 -70.95
C VAL A 589 -23.95 11.00 -69.93
N GLN A 590 -24.64 9.89 -70.21
CA GLN A 590 -25.55 9.26 -69.23
C GLN A 590 -24.80 8.74 -67.99
N ASP A 591 -23.66 8.09 -68.19
CA ASP A 591 -22.82 7.62 -67.10
C ASP A 591 -22.25 8.77 -66.26
N ALA A 592 -21.83 9.85 -66.93
CA ALA A 592 -21.38 11.05 -66.26
C ALA A 592 -22.51 11.71 -65.44
N ASN A 593 -23.75 11.69 -65.95
CA ASN A 593 -24.92 12.21 -65.22
C ASN A 593 -25.22 11.38 -63.96
N ARG A 594 -25.12 10.04 -64.05
CA ARG A 594 -25.25 9.16 -62.87
C ARG A 594 -24.18 9.48 -61.82
N ARG A 595 -22.92 9.65 -62.23
CA ARG A 595 -21.81 10.02 -61.31
C ARG A 595 -22.03 11.38 -60.68
N SER A 596 -22.55 12.37 -61.41
CA SER A 596 -22.92 13.68 -60.87
C SER A 596 -24.00 13.57 -59.78
N SER A 597 -25.01 12.69 -59.98
CA SER A 597 -26.04 12.42 -58.97
C SER A 597 -25.45 11.76 -57.71
N GLU A 598 -24.58 10.76 -57.87
CA GLU A 598 -23.85 10.13 -56.76
C GLU A 598 -22.99 11.15 -55.99
N MET A 599 -22.28 12.04 -56.71
CA MET A 599 -21.47 13.08 -56.10
C MET A 599 -22.31 14.12 -55.34
N SER A 600 -23.51 14.43 -55.83
CA SER A 600 -24.46 15.30 -55.12
C SER A 600 -24.88 14.71 -53.77
N ALA A 601 -25.14 13.39 -53.74
CA ALA A 601 -25.46 12.70 -52.50
C ALA A 601 -24.29 12.75 -51.49
N VAL A 602 -23.06 12.49 -51.96
CA VAL A 602 -21.85 12.59 -51.13
C VAL A 602 -21.65 14.02 -50.59
N SER A 603 -21.86 15.04 -51.42
CA SER A 603 -21.76 16.43 -50.98
C SER A 603 -22.76 16.75 -49.85
N LYS A 604 -23.98 16.20 -49.92
CA LYS A 604 -24.99 16.36 -48.88
C LYS A 604 -24.61 15.66 -47.58
N ASP A 605 -23.99 14.47 -47.66
CA ASP A 605 -23.48 13.75 -46.50
C ASP A 605 -22.34 14.53 -45.83
N ILE A 606 -21.43 15.13 -46.61
CA ILE A 606 -20.38 16.02 -46.08
C ILE A 606 -20.99 17.19 -45.30
N THR A 607 -22.01 17.86 -45.84
CA THR A 607 -22.70 18.96 -45.11
C THR A 607 -23.30 18.48 -43.79
N ARG A 608 -23.88 17.28 -43.76
CA ARG A 608 -24.45 16.69 -42.53
C ARG A 608 -23.37 16.37 -41.49
N ASP A 609 -22.27 15.78 -41.93
CA ASP A 609 -21.15 15.45 -41.06
C ASP A 609 -20.49 16.72 -40.50
N ILE A 610 -20.36 17.76 -41.32
CA ILE A 610 -19.88 19.07 -40.89
C ILE A 610 -20.77 19.72 -39.84
N THR A 611 -22.10 19.59 -39.97
CA THR A 611 -23.05 20.02 -38.93
C THR A 611 -22.83 19.26 -37.61
N SER A 612 -22.51 17.97 -37.71
CA SER A 612 -22.22 17.13 -36.53
C SER A 612 -20.89 17.51 -35.88
N VAL A 613 -19.86 17.81 -36.68
CA VAL A 613 -18.56 18.31 -36.19
C VAL A 613 -18.72 19.66 -35.51
N ASP A 614 -19.56 20.56 -36.03
CA ASP A 614 -19.83 21.86 -35.41
C ASP A 614 -20.50 21.70 -34.03
N ALA A 615 -21.47 20.79 -33.91
CA ALA A 615 -22.08 20.44 -32.62
C ALA A 615 -21.05 19.92 -31.60
N ILE A 616 -20.19 18.97 -32.00
CA ILE A 616 -19.10 18.45 -31.16
C ILE A 616 -18.13 19.57 -30.77
N THR A 617 -17.84 20.48 -31.69
CA THR A 617 -16.96 21.64 -31.44
C THR A 617 -17.59 22.58 -30.40
N GLY A 618 -18.91 22.72 -30.40
CA GLY A 618 -19.69 23.40 -29.35
C GLY A 618 -19.54 22.74 -27.98
N ASP A 619 -19.66 21.41 -27.90
CA ASP A 619 -19.50 20.66 -26.65
C ASP A 619 -18.07 20.78 -26.10
N ILE A 620 -17.04 20.69 -26.96
CA ILE A 620 -15.63 20.85 -26.55
C ILE A 620 -15.40 22.28 -26.03
N ARG A 621 -16.01 23.30 -26.65
CA ARG A 621 -15.93 24.68 -26.15
C ARG A 621 -16.50 24.78 -24.73
N GLY A 622 -17.70 24.25 -24.50
CA GLY A 622 -18.32 24.23 -23.17
C GLY A 622 -17.48 23.47 -22.14
N GLY A 623 -16.90 22.33 -22.53
CA GLY A 623 -15.97 21.57 -21.69
C GLY A 623 -14.69 22.34 -21.37
N GLY A 624 -14.11 23.06 -22.34
CA GLY A 624 -12.95 23.92 -22.15
C GLY A 624 -13.22 25.06 -21.15
N ASP A 625 -14.35 25.76 -21.31
CA ASP A 625 -14.77 26.82 -20.39
C ASP A 625 -14.95 26.29 -18.95
N GLN A 626 -15.52 25.09 -18.79
CA GLN A 626 -15.66 24.41 -17.49
C GLN A 626 -14.30 24.08 -16.86
N VAL A 627 -13.35 23.58 -17.65
CA VAL A 627 -11.98 23.29 -17.19
C VAL A 627 -11.26 24.58 -16.79
N GLN A 628 -11.45 25.66 -17.54
CA GLN A 628 -10.89 26.98 -17.20
C GLN A 628 -11.41 27.47 -15.85
N ALA A 629 -12.73 27.42 -15.64
CA ALA A 629 -13.34 27.82 -14.37
C ALA A 629 -12.86 26.95 -13.20
N SER A 630 -12.72 25.64 -13.41
CA SER A 630 -12.19 24.71 -12.40
C SER A 630 -10.73 24.99 -12.07
N ALA A 631 -9.91 25.33 -13.08
CA ALA A 631 -8.53 25.72 -12.89
C ALA A 631 -8.39 27.03 -12.10
N GLU A 632 -9.22 28.04 -12.37
CA GLU A 632 -9.28 29.28 -11.60
C GLU A 632 -9.68 29.02 -10.14
N GLU A 633 -10.66 28.15 -9.91
CA GLU A 633 -11.08 27.76 -8.57
C GLU A 633 -9.98 27.00 -7.82
N LEU A 634 -9.29 26.05 -8.47
CA LEU A 634 -8.15 25.34 -7.89
C LEU A 634 -7.00 26.29 -7.57
N SER A 635 -6.70 27.24 -8.45
CA SER A 635 -5.69 28.28 -8.20
C SER A 635 -6.07 29.13 -6.99
N ARG A 636 -7.33 29.55 -6.88
CA ARG A 636 -7.84 30.30 -5.72
C ARG A 636 -7.74 29.48 -4.44
N LEU A 637 -8.15 28.20 -4.46
CA LEU A 637 -8.04 27.30 -3.31
C LEU A 637 -6.59 27.09 -2.89
N ALA A 638 -5.67 26.94 -3.84
CA ALA A 638 -4.24 26.84 -3.58
C ALA A 638 -3.68 28.13 -2.97
N GLU A 639 -4.11 29.31 -3.45
CA GLU A 639 -3.75 30.61 -2.88
C GLU A 639 -4.30 30.77 -1.46
N GLN A 640 -5.54 30.34 -1.21
CA GLN A 640 -6.15 30.33 0.12
C GLN A 640 -5.43 29.38 1.08
N LEU A 641 -5.09 28.16 0.63
CA LEU A 641 -4.28 27.20 1.37
C LEU A 641 -2.90 27.78 1.67
N LYS A 642 -2.23 28.37 0.69
CA LYS A 642 -0.95 29.08 0.86
C LYS A 642 -1.08 30.21 1.88
N GLY A 643 -2.17 30.97 1.83
CA GLY A 643 -2.49 32.02 2.80
C GLY A 643 -2.67 31.47 4.22
N LEU A 644 -3.47 30.42 4.39
CA LEU A 644 -3.67 29.73 5.68
C LEU A 644 -2.37 29.16 6.25
N VAL A 645 -1.55 28.57 5.40
CA VAL A 645 -0.27 27.96 5.76
C VAL A 645 0.79 29.04 6.06
N SER A 646 0.75 30.18 5.38
CA SER A 646 1.65 31.33 5.63
C SER A 646 1.44 32.02 6.97
N GLN A 647 0.32 31.75 7.66
CA GLN A 647 0.11 32.18 9.05
C GLN A 647 1.03 31.45 10.03
N PHE A 648 1.64 30.34 9.60
CA PHE A 648 2.62 29.60 10.37
C PHE A 648 4.01 29.87 9.81
N LYS A 649 4.96 30.14 10.71
CA LYS A 649 6.37 30.23 10.35
C LYS A 649 7.00 28.85 10.49
N VAL A 650 7.46 28.31 9.38
CA VAL A 650 7.84 26.90 9.20
C VAL A 650 9.33 26.79 8.96
#